data_AF-A0A369GMX8-F1
#
_entry.id   AF-A0A369GMX8-F1
#
_cell.length_a   1.000
_cell.length_b   1.000
_cell.length_c   1.000
_cell.angle_alpha   90.00
_cell.angle_beta   90.00
_cell.angle_gamma   90.00
#
_symmetry.space_group_name_H-M   'P 1'
#
loop_
_entity.id
_entity.type
_entity.pdbx_description
1 polymer ?
#
loop_
_entity_poly.entity_id
_entity_poly.type
_entity_poly.pdbx_seq_one_letter_code
_entity_poly.pdbx_strand_id
1 'polypeptide(L)'
;METSSSSSWLLFLSIITICNGFEVEILPDMDAPLNRHWYDMLVQQHEPVTTVYRGDSRSPQEILAYTVNDKPMPGFYPKQGPVVPEQYGLFSHVEGNIKNTAYVSTTDSLNVAADHLYKVNRGPGGYIYKIQTTSTIIDVNRSLLNWRYRINYEHAAMGGIPYSQIEAYVELTTDVYRDILQGREKNVQFVPNDRHVPARDKFRGSSVKPELAGYPSDHPYWKYEPWKGIRAANGNAPPDLEATFKKNLVVTESPKSLYMKHRATKLSDLLSLAETRAAKEFPKTARRFGLRSPWAAGRHGSTSWEAIRLKLSRSPVLRKLASPGVQLTKLPTRAFLGAGLGLWVKEMLDSFSSDASTFDSASVALSVVPFLGCTAQAVANEVHRRRPDHLNTALCFLADGLTMTPLWPVGVALHIIRAFLNYLGNEWEPWDSERLQKRRAEGWAKALPSVLASLNQRAFYDGLETQFQADVTAVVFAASESRALIEAAASGPFNSSSMAAEAARQSDEAKRNLHAKTCAEIEKRKQNLLRDGEKAAVDLVVRKARRYDDMFFERAETAIARIVTAEGVSAGESYGKSPYVSRWIRSERAKEMDLFPTGRDQLRDMIHQMAAFYLSRRTARVCLPLPSWDPPSRWYGTLSGRPEGVSIHGKPVDEEPLQLAWAAAQLHDEKQLALHQWLAARQRAQKPDATVEEMTDERATSATMRIAANRIDHFRFRVVMWARRNRIPKPEDWALALADQMHAHYVNLKSAALRARMDEDEDEDEDEE
;
A
#
# COMPACT_ATOMS: atom_id res chain seq x y z
N MET A 1 -13.29 -83.71 -40.74
CA MET A 1 -12.36 -82.59 -40.94
C MET A 1 -13.16 -81.32 -40.66
N GLU A 2 -13.23 -80.87 -39.41
CA GLU A 2 -12.27 -79.92 -38.79
C GLU A 2 -12.25 -78.60 -39.59
N THR A 3 -12.56 -77.40 -39.09
CA THR A 3 -12.81 -76.85 -37.75
C THR A 3 -13.54 -75.50 -37.90
N SER A 4 -14.24 -75.06 -36.84
CA SER A 4 -14.36 -73.65 -36.38
C SER A 4 -14.81 -72.56 -37.38
N SER A 5 -16.13 -72.29 -37.42
CA SER A 5 -16.72 -71.07 -37.97
C SER A 5 -17.95 -70.63 -37.14
N SER A 6 -17.78 -69.55 -36.38
CA SER A 6 -18.76 -68.55 -35.89
C SER A 6 -18.18 -68.01 -34.56
N SER A 7 -18.02 -66.72 -34.27
CA SER A 7 -18.77 -65.54 -34.64
C SER A 7 -17.91 -64.28 -34.43
N SER A 8 -17.47 -63.63 -35.51
CA SER A 8 -16.89 -62.29 -35.47
C SER A 8 -17.98 -61.23 -35.58
N TRP A 9 -18.78 -60.99 -34.53
CA TRP A 9 -19.73 -59.85 -34.48
C TRP A 9 -20.07 -59.34 -33.06
N LEU A 10 -19.30 -59.67 -32.01
CA LEU A 10 -19.66 -59.32 -30.61
C LEU A 10 -18.66 -58.45 -29.81
N LEU A 11 -17.65 -57.83 -30.43
CA LEU A 11 -16.67 -57.02 -29.68
C LEU A 11 -16.56 -55.53 -30.08
N PHE A 12 -17.47 -55.01 -30.92
CA PHE A 12 -17.40 -53.60 -31.35
C PHE A 12 -18.65 -52.75 -31.05
N LEU A 13 -19.59 -53.22 -30.23
CA LEU A 13 -20.88 -52.53 -29.99
C LEU A 13 -21.31 -52.48 -28.51
N SER A 14 -20.35 -52.28 -27.57
CA SER A 14 -20.66 -52.19 -26.13
C SER A 14 -20.14 -50.92 -25.42
N ILE A 15 -19.63 -49.92 -26.14
CA ILE A 15 -19.14 -48.67 -25.52
C ILE A 15 -20.10 -47.48 -25.66
N ILE A 16 -21.21 -47.62 -26.40
CA ILE A 16 -22.23 -46.58 -26.47
C ILE A 16 -23.59 -47.23 -26.24
N THR A 17 -24.19 -46.97 -25.07
CA THR A 17 -25.58 -47.19 -24.62
C THR A 17 -25.67 -47.95 -23.29
N ILE A 18 -25.26 -47.31 -22.19
CA ILE A 18 -25.96 -47.44 -20.88
C ILE A 18 -25.96 -46.05 -20.25
N CYS A 19 -26.73 -45.14 -20.85
CA CYS A 19 -27.38 -44.07 -20.12
C CYS A 19 -28.83 -44.51 -19.91
N ASN A 20 -29.30 -44.41 -18.67
CA ASN A 20 -30.67 -44.61 -18.19
C ASN A 20 -31.01 -46.01 -17.65
N GLY A 21 -31.08 -46.08 -16.32
CA GLY A 21 -32.04 -46.92 -15.61
C GLY A 21 -31.63 -48.37 -15.40
N PHE A 22 -30.79 -48.62 -14.39
CA PHE A 22 -30.79 -49.91 -13.70
C PHE A 22 -30.56 -49.67 -12.20
N GLU A 23 -31.56 -50.05 -11.41
CA GLU A 23 -31.46 -50.16 -9.95
C GLU A 23 -30.30 -51.10 -9.60
N VAL A 24 -29.43 -50.61 -8.72
CA VAL A 24 -28.26 -51.30 -8.22
C VAL A 24 -28.70 -52.34 -7.20
N GLU A 25 -28.83 -53.59 -7.63
CA GLU A 25 -28.83 -54.73 -6.71
C GLU A 25 -27.41 -55.29 -6.59
N ILE A 26 -26.88 -55.15 -5.36
CA ILE A 26 -25.80 -55.92 -4.74
C ILE A 26 -24.36 -55.61 -5.22
N LEU A 27 -23.83 -54.45 -4.80
CA LEU A 27 -22.42 -54.37 -4.42
C LEU A 27 -22.27 -55.06 -3.05
N PRO A 28 -21.27 -55.93 -2.82
CA PRO A 28 -21.00 -56.45 -1.48
C PRO A 28 -20.74 -55.26 -0.54
N ASP A 29 -21.25 -55.35 0.69
CA ASP A 29 -21.08 -54.37 1.76
C ASP A 29 -19.64 -53.83 1.77
N MET A 30 -19.45 -52.60 1.27
CA MET A 30 -18.12 -52.00 1.09
C MET A 30 -17.44 -51.72 2.44
N ASP A 31 -18.16 -51.86 3.56
CA ASP A 31 -17.63 -51.76 4.92
C ASP A 31 -17.19 -53.11 5.51
N ALA A 32 -17.33 -54.23 4.78
CA ALA A 32 -16.81 -55.52 5.21
C ALA A 32 -15.26 -55.54 5.12
N PRO A 33 -14.54 -55.66 6.25
CA PRO A 33 -13.09 -55.56 6.24
C PRO A 33 -12.42 -56.79 5.61
N LEU A 34 -11.30 -56.52 4.95
CA LEU A 34 -10.47 -57.49 4.25
C LEU A 34 -9.93 -58.57 5.22
N ASN A 35 -10.03 -59.85 4.82
CA ASN A 35 -9.45 -60.99 5.57
C ASN A 35 -7.92 -60.80 5.76
N ARG A 36 -7.35 -61.36 6.85
CA ARG A 36 -5.90 -61.42 7.16
C ARG A 36 -5.02 -61.77 5.95
N HIS A 37 -5.49 -62.65 5.06
CA HIS A 37 -4.77 -62.98 3.82
C HIS A 37 -4.57 -61.77 2.88
N TRP A 38 -5.59 -60.91 2.74
CA TRP A 38 -5.49 -59.67 1.97
C TRP A 38 -4.63 -58.63 2.67
N TYR A 39 -4.66 -58.57 4.01
CA TYR A 39 -3.75 -57.73 4.77
C TYR A 39 -2.29 -58.14 4.55
N ASP A 40 -1.97 -59.42 4.70
CA ASP A 40 -0.62 -59.94 4.48
C ASP A 40 -0.16 -59.71 3.04
N MET A 41 -1.04 -59.90 2.05
CA MET A 41 -0.74 -59.59 0.65
C MET A 41 -0.50 -58.09 0.40
N LEU A 42 -1.34 -57.21 0.94
CA LEU A 42 -1.23 -55.75 0.76
C LEU A 42 -0.05 -55.14 1.52
N VAL A 43 0.34 -55.72 2.66
CA VAL A 43 1.42 -55.21 3.51
C VAL A 43 2.77 -55.80 3.12
N GLN A 44 2.85 -57.07 2.72
CA GLN A 44 4.13 -57.73 2.42
C GLN A 44 4.65 -57.46 1.00
N GLN A 45 3.79 -57.14 0.02
CA GLN A 45 4.21 -57.04 -1.39
C GLN A 45 4.69 -55.65 -1.84
N HIS A 46 4.61 -54.63 -0.99
CA HIS A 46 4.93 -53.27 -1.42
C HIS A 46 6.10 -52.68 -0.63
N GLU A 47 7.11 -52.25 -1.37
CA GLU A 47 8.23 -51.48 -0.86
C GLU A 47 7.75 -50.22 -0.12
N PRO A 48 8.41 -49.84 0.98
CA PRO A 48 8.16 -48.58 1.67
C PRO A 48 8.26 -47.40 0.71
N VAL A 49 7.27 -46.50 0.75
CA VAL A 49 7.33 -45.26 -0.02
C VAL A 49 8.49 -44.43 0.52
N THR A 50 9.46 -44.06 -0.34
CA THR A 50 10.66 -43.29 0.05
C THR A 50 10.48 -41.77 -0.04
N THR A 51 9.44 -41.32 -0.74
CA THR A 51 9.17 -39.91 -1.02
C THR A 51 7.69 -39.64 -0.94
N VAL A 52 7.32 -38.58 -0.24
CA VAL A 52 5.95 -38.05 -0.19
C VAL A 52 5.94 -36.57 -0.55
N TYR A 53 4.77 -36.07 -0.89
CA TYR A 53 4.49 -34.70 -1.27
C TYR A 53 3.52 -34.04 -0.29
N ARG A 54 3.68 -32.73 -0.10
CA ARG A 54 2.73 -31.91 0.65
C ARG A 54 2.49 -30.61 -0.07
N GLY A 55 1.24 -30.34 -0.44
CA GLY A 55 0.81 -28.99 -0.83
C GLY A 55 0.57 -28.13 0.41
N ASP A 56 1.19 -26.96 0.50
CA ASP A 56 0.99 -26.00 1.59
C ASP A 56 1.01 -24.57 1.05
N SER A 57 0.18 -23.69 1.60
CA SER A 57 0.13 -22.29 1.19
C SER A 57 1.34 -21.49 1.70
N ARG A 58 2.00 -21.96 2.76
CA ARG A 58 3.20 -21.34 3.30
C ARG A 58 4.40 -21.56 2.38
N SER A 59 5.21 -20.53 2.24
CA SER A 59 6.48 -20.54 1.51
C SER A 59 7.57 -21.32 2.24
N PRO A 60 8.61 -21.80 1.53
CA PRO A 60 9.75 -22.49 2.14
C PRO A 60 10.40 -21.66 3.24
N GLN A 61 10.40 -20.33 3.09
CA GLN A 61 10.92 -19.38 4.07
C GLN A 61 10.08 -19.36 5.36
N GLU A 62 8.75 -19.42 5.25
CA GLU A 62 7.86 -19.50 6.41
C GLU A 62 8.00 -20.84 7.14
N ILE A 63 8.16 -21.94 6.41
CA ILE A 63 8.43 -23.26 7.01
C ILE A 63 9.81 -23.27 7.69
N LEU A 64 10.83 -22.65 7.08
CA LEU A 64 12.16 -22.51 7.66
C LEU A 64 12.18 -21.60 8.90
N ALA A 65 11.36 -20.55 8.90
CA ALA A 65 11.26 -19.58 10.00
C ALA A 65 10.25 -19.99 11.09
N TYR A 66 9.66 -21.19 11.01
CA TYR A 66 8.67 -21.65 11.97
C TYR A 66 9.23 -21.69 13.39
N THR A 67 8.44 -21.22 14.36
CA THR A 67 8.83 -21.12 15.78
C THR A 67 7.74 -21.69 16.67
N VAL A 68 8.14 -22.32 17.77
CA VAL A 68 7.26 -22.77 18.85
C VAL A 68 7.74 -22.16 20.16
N ASN A 69 6.88 -21.43 20.87
CA ASN A 69 7.23 -20.68 22.09
C ASN A 69 8.49 -19.81 21.88
N ASP A 70 8.50 -19.04 20.79
CA ASP A 70 9.60 -18.17 20.35
C ASP A 70 10.94 -18.88 20.06
N LYS A 71 10.96 -20.21 20.08
CA LYS A 71 12.15 -21.00 19.73
C LYS A 71 12.07 -21.47 18.28
N PRO A 72 13.12 -21.28 17.46
CA PRO A 72 13.17 -21.78 16.10
C PRO A 72 12.95 -23.30 16.06
N MET A 73 11.95 -23.72 15.29
CA MET A 73 11.63 -25.11 15.05
C MET A 73 11.29 -25.27 13.56
N PRO A 74 12.27 -25.21 12.65
CA PRO A 74 12.01 -25.21 11.21
C PRO A 74 11.35 -26.51 10.74
N GLY A 75 10.23 -26.41 10.01
CA GLY A 75 9.52 -27.56 9.47
C GLY A 75 8.00 -27.46 9.54
N PHE A 76 7.33 -28.56 9.23
CA PHE A 76 5.90 -28.71 9.41
C PHE A 76 5.62 -29.35 10.75
N TYR A 77 4.89 -28.67 11.63
CA TYR A 77 4.54 -29.22 12.92
C TYR A 77 3.03 -29.24 13.12
N PRO A 78 2.51 -30.20 13.91
CA PRO A 78 1.10 -30.25 14.18
C PRO A 78 0.60 -28.99 14.90
N LYS A 79 -0.69 -28.68 14.72
CA LYS A 79 -1.30 -27.49 15.33
C LYS A 79 -1.31 -27.64 16.85
N GLN A 80 -1.05 -26.53 17.56
CA GLN A 80 -1.12 -26.48 19.01
C GLN A 80 -2.59 -26.52 19.47
N GLY A 81 -2.86 -27.18 20.59
CA GLY A 81 -4.20 -27.25 21.19
C GLY A 81 -4.21 -28.10 22.46
N PRO A 82 -5.38 -28.28 23.09
CA PRO A 82 -5.53 -29.12 24.27
C PRO A 82 -5.09 -30.56 24.00
N VAL A 83 -4.32 -31.13 24.93
CA VAL A 83 -3.88 -32.53 24.86
C VAL A 83 -5.08 -33.42 25.15
N VAL A 84 -5.51 -34.18 24.15
CA VAL A 84 -6.57 -35.19 24.25
C VAL A 84 -6.08 -36.51 23.67
N PRO A 85 -6.46 -37.69 24.20
CA PRO A 85 -5.96 -38.99 23.72
C PRO A 85 -6.13 -39.21 22.21
N GLU A 86 -7.25 -38.73 21.66
CA GLU A 86 -7.63 -38.87 20.25
C GLU A 86 -6.64 -38.19 19.31
N GLN A 87 -5.88 -37.19 19.78
CA GLN A 87 -4.88 -36.50 18.96
C GLN A 87 -3.78 -37.44 18.47
N TYR A 88 -3.55 -38.55 19.16
CA TYR A 88 -2.55 -39.55 18.83
C TYR A 88 -3.08 -40.69 17.93
N GLY A 89 -4.39 -40.72 17.64
CA GLY A 89 -5.00 -41.73 16.76
C GLY A 89 -4.99 -41.32 15.28
N LEU A 90 -4.66 -42.25 14.39
CA LEU A 90 -4.72 -42.06 12.94
C LEU A 90 -6.16 -41.88 12.45
N PHE A 91 -7.13 -42.61 13.02
CA PHE A 91 -8.54 -42.51 12.65
C PHE A 91 -9.09 -41.11 12.90
N SER A 92 -8.85 -40.54 14.08
CA SER A 92 -9.23 -39.16 14.39
C SER A 92 -8.55 -38.13 13.48
N HIS A 93 -7.32 -38.41 13.04
CA HIS A 93 -6.62 -37.55 12.09
C HIS A 93 -7.30 -37.51 10.72
N VAL A 94 -7.66 -38.67 10.17
CA VAL A 94 -8.28 -38.75 8.83
C VAL A 94 -9.75 -38.37 8.81
N GLU A 95 -10.48 -38.58 9.91
CA GLU A 95 -11.87 -38.09 10.05
C GLU A 95 -11.91 -36.55 10.18
N GLY A 96 -10.81 -35.92 10.60
CA GLY A 96 -10.75 -34.47 10.80
C GLY A 96 -11.67 -33.96 11.91
N ASN A 97 -12.13 -34.85 12.80
CA ASN A 97 -13.04 -34.55 13.90
C ASN A 97 -12.40 -33.68 15.00
N ILE A 98 -11.07 -33.64 15.06
CA ILE A 98 -10.29 -32.78 15.95
C ILE A 98 -9.27 -31.95 15.15
N LYS A 99 -9.10 -30.69 15.56
CA LYS A 99 -8.29 -29.71 14.82
C LYS A 99 -6.79 -29.81 15.09
N ASN A 100 -6.37 -30.42 16.21
CA ASN A 100 -5.00 -30.43 16.73
C ASN A 100 -4.45 -31.85 16.91
N THR A 101 -4.52 -32.66 15.86
CA THR A 101 -3.92 -34.01 15.83
C THR A 101 -2.39 -33.93 15.95
N ALA A 102 -1.72 -34.97 16.43
CA ALA A 102 -0.26 -35.07 16.53
C ALA A 102 0.45 -35.39 15.19
N TYR A 103 -0.29 -35.34 14.08
CA TYR A 103 0.17 -35.71 12.75
C TYR A 103 0.18 -34.53 11.78
N VAL A 104 1.01 -34.65 10.74
CA VAL A 104 1.02 -33.77 9.56
C VAL A 104 0.75 -34.62 8.31
N SER A 105 -0.32 -34.31 7.59
CA SER A 105 -0.72 -35.02 6.37
C SER A 105 0.26 -34.78 5.21
N THR A 106 0.56 -35.85 4.47
CA THR A 106 1.30 -35.86 3.21
C THR A 106 0.67 -36.90 2.27
N THR A 107 1.08 -36.98 1.02
CA THR A 107 0.58 -37.97 0.05
C THR A 107 1.71 -38.47 -0.82
N ASP A 108 1.70 -39.73 -1.26
CA ASP A 108 2.70 -40.22 -2.21
C ASP A 108 2.43 -39.76 -3.67
N SER A 109 1.28 -39.12 -3.91
CA SER A 109 0.85 -38.65 -5.23
C SER A 109 1.07 -37.15 -5.40
N LEU A 110 1.91 -36.78 -6.37
CA LEU A 110 2.15 -35.38 -6.73
C LEU A 110 0.86 -34.69 -7.20
N ASN A 111 0.00 -35.40 -7.93
CA ASN A 111 -1.29 -34.89 -8.39
C ASN A 111 -2.23 -34.57 -7.21
N VAL A 112 -2.36 -35.48 -6.24
CA VAL A 112 -3.20 -35.24 -5.05
C VAL A 112 -2.69 -34.04 -4.24
N ALA A 113 -1.36 -33.89 -4.08
CA ALA A 113 -0.79 -32.73 -3.41
C ALA A 113 -1.10 -31.41 -4.13
N ALA A 114 -1.02 -31.41 -5.47
CA ALA A 114 -1.30 -30.24 -6.30
C ALA A 114 -2.80 -29.87 -6.30
N ASP A 115 -3.69 -30.85 -6.49
CA ASP A 115 -5.14 -30.66 -6.48
C ASP A 115 -5.63 -30.15 -5.13
N HIS A 116 -5.13 -30.71 -4.02
CA HIS A 116 -5.43 -30.22 -2.68
C HIS A 116 -5.05 -28.75 -2.52
N LEU A 117 -3.81 -28.38 -2.90
CA LEU A 117 -3.32 -27.02 -2.78
C LEU A 117 -4.10 -26.03 -3.65
N TYR A 118 -4.40 -26.42 -4.90
CA TYR A 118 -5.20 -25.62 -5.82
C TYR A 118 -6.59 -25.31 -5.25
N LYS A 119 -7.25 -26.31 -4.66
CA LYS A 119 -8.56 -26.15 -3.99
C LYS A 119 -8.48 -25.22 -2.79
N VAL A 120 -7.47 -25.38 -1.94
CA VAL A 120 -7.27 -24.53 -0.74
C VAL A 120 -7.04 -23.07 -1.13
N ASN A 121 -6.24 -22.82 -2.17
CA ASN A 121 -5.91 -21.47 -2.62
C ASN A 121 -6.94 -20.87 -3.59
N ARG A 122 -7.94 -21.65 -4.02
CA ARG A 122 -8.92 -21.28 -5.07
C ARG A 122 -8.23 -20.88 -6.38
N GLY A 123 -7.15 -21.57 -6.73
CA GLY A 123 -6.33 -21.24 -7.89
C GLY A 123 -4.86 -21.62 -7.71
N PRO A 124 -3.99 -21.25 -8.68
CA PRO A 124 -2.54 -21.38 -8.54
C PRO A 124 -2.03 -20.54 -7.37
N GLY A 125 -0.89 -20.95 -6.80
CA GLY A 125 -0.25 -20.35 -5.63
C GLY A 125 0.10 -21.38 -4.56
N GLY A 126 0.99 -21.01 -3.65
CA GLY A 126 1.53 -21.93 -2.63
C GLY A 126 2.63 -22.84 -3.18
N TYR A 127 3.02 -23.84 -2.39
CA TYR A 127 4.18 -24.70 -2.69
C TYR A 127 3.87 -26.18 -2.49
N ILE A 128 4.40 -27.00 -3.39
CA ILE A 128 4.46 -28.45 -3.20
C ILE A 128 5.86 -28.80 -2.70
N TYR A 129 5.92 -29.47 -1.56
CA TYR A 129 7.15 -29.92 -0.92
C TYR A 129 7.36 -31.40 -1.18
N LYS A 130 8.54 -31.75 -1.70
CA LYS A 130 9.02 -33.13 -1.82
C LYS A 130 9.78 -33.50 -0.55
N ILE A 131 9.35 -34.56 0.12
CA ILE A 131 9.78 -34.90 1.48
C ILE A 131 10.28 -36.34 1.49
N GLN A 132 11.48 -36.54 2.01
CA GLN A 132 12.03 -37.88 2.19
C GLN A 132 11.32 -38.57 3.35
N THR A 133 10.85 -39.79 3.15
CA THR A 133 10.18 -40.52 4.22
C THR A 133 11.18 -41.15 5.18
N THR A 134 10.72 -41.25 6.42
CA THR A 134 11.35 -42.03 7.48
C THR A 134 10.28 -42.89 8.13
N SER A 135 10.66 -43.81 9.02
CA SER A 135 9.69 -44.66 9.72
C SER A 135 8.67 -43.90 10.59
N THR A 136 8.87 -42.60 10.82
CA THR A 136 7.89 -41.70 11.45
C THR A 136 6.80 -41.18 10.49
N ILE A 137 6.89 -41.47 9.20
CA ILE A 137 5.83 -41.22 8.22
C ILE A 137 5.07 -42.52 8.02
N ILE A 138 3.79 -42.54 8.40
CA ILE A 138 2.96 -43.74 8.44
C ILE A 138 2.07 -43.81 7.21
N ASP A 139 2.05 -44.95 6.53
CA ASP A 139 1.06 -45.27 5.49
C ASP A 139 -0.31 -45.44 6.16
N VAL A 140 -1.20 -44.47 5.94
CA VAL A 140 -2.54 -44.42 6.56
C VAL A 140 -3.40 -45.56 6.03
N ASN A 141 -3.35 -45.81 4.73
CA ASN A 141 -4.21 -46.78 4.06
C ASN A 141 -3.94 -48.20 4.56
N ARG A 142 -2.68 -48.55 4.78
CA ARG A 142 -2.31 -49.86 5.31
C ARG A 142 -2.48 -49.96 6.81
N SER A 143 -2.37 -48.84 7.53
CA SER A 143 -2.53 -48.82 8.99
C SER A 143 -4.00 -48.84 9.42
N LEU A 144 -4.91 -48.32 8.60
CA LEU A 144 -6.36 -48.28 8.85
C LEU A 144 -7.17 -49.29 8.02
N LEU A 145 -6.65 -49.79 6.90
CA LEU A 145 -7.38 -50.65 5.93
C LEU A 145 -8.79 -50.15 5.57
N ASN A 146 -9.06 -48.87 5.75
CA ASN A 146 -10.36 -48.28 5.51
C ASN A 146 -10.39 -47.76 4.07
N TRP A 147 -11.33 -48.30 3.28
CA TRP A 147 -11.47 -47.98 1.86
C TRP A 147 -11.76 -46.50 1.60
N ARG A 148 -12.45 -45.82 2.53
CA ARG A 148 -12.89 -44.43 2.42
C ARG A 148 -11.75 -43.44 2.21
N TYR A 149 -10.56 -43.75 2.75
CA TYR A 149 -9.40 -42.85 2.71
C TYR A 149 -8.36 -43.21 1.66
N ARG A 150 -8.58 -44.31 0.91
CA ARG A 150 -7.60 -44.82 -0.07
C ARG A 150 -7.24 -43.82 -1.16
N ILE A 151 -8.20 -43.01 -1.60
CA ILE A 151 -8.05 -42.05 -2.70
C ILE A 151 -7.06 -40.91 -2.39
N ASN A 152 -6.78 -40.64 -1.11
CA ASN A 152 -5.86 -39.57 -0.72
C ASN A 152 -4.39 -40.01 -0.78
N TYR A 153 -4.14 -41.32 -0.87
CA TYR A 153 -2.81 -41.92 -0.75
C TYR A 153 -2.01 -41.35 0.43
N GLU A 154 -2.73 -41.12 1.55
CA GLU A 154 -2.22 -40.31 2.64
C GLU A 154 -1.14 -41.03 3.42
N HIS A 155 -0.12 -40.26 3.75
CA HIS A 155 0.95 -40.63 4.64
C HIS A 155 1.02 -39.62 5.79
N ALA A 156 0.88 -40.06 7.03
CA ALA A 156 0.78 -39.20 8.20
C ALA A 156 2.14 -39.13 8.92
N ALA A 157 2.74 -37.95 8.99
CA ALA A 157 4.01 -37.74 9.69
C ALA A 157 3.79 -37.49 11.19
N MET A 158 4.31 -38.40 12.02
CA MET A 158 4.24 -38.33 13.48
C MET A 158 5.06 -37.17 14.04
N GLY A 159 4.42 -36.27 14.79
CA GLY A 159 5.10 -35.22 15.55
C GLY A 159 5.72 -34.12 14.67
N GLY A 160 5.43 -34.12 13.37
CA GLY A 160 5.91 -33.15 12.40
C GLY A 160 7.04 -33.65 11.49
N ILE A 161 7.41 -32.79 10.56
CA ILE A 161 8.41 -33.01 9.51
C ILE A 161 9.45 -31.90 9.65
N PRO A 162 10.64 -32.17 10.19
CA PRO A 162 11.72 -31.19 10.26
C PRO A 162 12.07 -30.66 8.88
N TYR A 163 12.46 -29.39 8.79
CA TYR A 163 12.84 -28.79 7.51
C TYR A 163 13.99 -29.53 6.80
N SER A 164 14.88 -30.17 7.57
CA SER A 164 15.97 -30.99 7.02
C SER A 164 15.51 -32.27 6.31
N GLN A 165 14.26 -32.70 6.52
CA GLN A 165 13.68 -33.88 5.86
C GLN A 165 13.05 -33.53 4.50
N ILE A 166 12.82 -32.25 4.22
CA ILE A 166 12.32 -31.76 2.95
C ILE A 166 13.47 -31.81 1.93
N GLU A 167 13.31 -32.56 0.84
CA GLU A 167 14.32 -32.71 -0.21
C GLU A 167 14.33 -31.49 -1.15
N ALA A 168 13.15 -31.03 -1.54
CA ALA A 168 12.98 -29.97 -2.52
C ALA A 168 11.56 -29.38 -2.46
N TYR A 169 11.31 -28.28 -3.17
CA TYR A 169 9.99 -27.67 -3.29
C TYR A 169 9.77 -27.02 -4.66
N VAL A 170 8.53 -26.82 -5.06
CA VAL A 170 8.15 -26.09 -6.28
C VAL A 170 6.94 -25.21 -6.00
N GLU A 171 6.91 -24.01 -6.56
CA GLU A 171 5.74 -23.14 -6.51
C GLU A 171 4.64 -23.67 -7.46
N LEU A 172 3.39 -23.70 -7.01
CA LEU A 172 2.28 -24.16 -7.83
C LEU A 172 1.80 -23.05 -8.78
N THR A 173 2.52 -22.85 -9.88
CA THR A 173 2.08 -21.96 -10.96
C THR A 173 1.01 -22.64 -11.84
N THR A 174 0.33 -21.87 -12.68
CA THR A 174 -0.62 -22.41 -13.67
C THR A 174 0.01 -23.47 -14.57
N ASP A 175 1.26 -23.26 -14.98
CA ASP A 175 1.96 -24.18 -15.88
C ASP A 175 2.40 -25.45 -15.14
N VAL A 176 2.93 -25.31 -13.92
CA VAL A 176 3.26 -26.47 -13.06
C VAL A 176 2.02 -27.31 -12.78
N TYR A 177 0.90 -26.68 -12.42
CA TYR A 177 -0.36 -27.40 -12.19
C TYR A 177 -0.85 -28.13 -13.44
N ARG A 178 -0.78 -27.48 -14.61
CA ARG A 178 -1.15 -28.10 -15.89
C ARG A 178 -0.25 -29.29 -16.23
N ASP A 179 1.05 -29.17 -16.04
CA ASP A 179 2.00 -30.26 -16.30
C ASP A 179 1.72 -31.46 -15.40
N ILE A 180 1.42 -31.24 -14.12
CA ILE A 180 1.04 -32.31 -13.19
C ILE A 180 -0.26 -33.00 -13.63
N LEU A 181 -1.31 -32.23 -13.95
CA LEU A 181 -2.60 -32.79 -14.40
C LEU A 181 -2.51 -33.57 -15.71
N GLN A 182 -1.57 -33.20 -16.58
CA GLN A 182 -1.36 -33.86 -17.88
C GLN A 182 -0.34 -35.01 -17.80
N GLY A 183 0.05 -35.44 -16.59
CA GLY A 183 1.01 -36.53 -16.38
C GLY A 183 2.43 -36.20 -16.83
N ARG A 184 2.77 -34.92 -17.02
CA ARG A 184 4.09 -34.42 -17.41
C ARG A 184 4.92 -34.01 -16.19
N GLU A 185 4.85 -34.80 -15.13
CA GLU A 185 5.49 -34.55 -13.85
C GLU A 185 7.02 -34.38 -13.98
N LYS A 186 7.63 -35.02 -14.98
CA LYS A 186 9.06 -34.89 -15.30
C LYS A 186 9.47 -33.47 -15.70
N ASN A 187 8.53 -32.66 -16.17
CA ASN A 187 8.77 -31.26 -16.51
C ASN A 187 8.80 -30.35 -15.28
N VAL A 188 8.31 -30.83 -14.13
CA VAL A 188 8.25 -30.04 -12.90
C VAL A 188 9.64 -29.94 -12.29
N GLN A 189 10.22 -28.74 -12.38
CA GLN A 189 11.54 -28.47 -11.81
C GLN A 189 11.42 -28.10 -10.33
N PHE A 190 11.74 -29.06 -9.47
CA PHE A 190 11.86 -28.81 -8.04
C PHE A 190 13.15 -28.06 -7.71
N VAL A 191 13.04 -27.05 -6.86
CA VAL A 191 14.17 -26.33 -6.26
C VAL A 191 14.71 -27.17 -5.10
N PRO A 192 15.96 -27.65 -5.15
CA PRO A 192 16.54 -28.44 -4.07
C PRO A 192 16.61 -27.63 -2.76
N ASN A 193 16.32 -28.29 -1.64
CA ASN A 193 16.49 -27.71 -0.32
C ASN A 193 17.95 -27.87 0.15
N ASP A 194 18.68 -26.77 0.27
CA ASP A 194 20.08 -26.74 0.73
C ASP A 194 20.28 -27.24 2.18
N ARG A 195 19.19 -27.31 2.96
CA ARG A 195 19.19 -27.83 4.34
C ARG A 195 18.78 -29.29 4.43
N HIS A 196 18.49 -29.95 3.31
CA HIS A 196 18.17 -31.37 3.30
C HIS A 196 19.34 -32.19 3.86
N VAL A 197 19.03 -33.09 4.80
CA VAL A 197 19.97 -34.08 5.33
C VAL A 197 19.36 -35.44 5.05
N PRO A 198 19.93 -36.22 4.11
CA PRO A 198 19.42 -37.54 3.80
C PRO A 198 19.42 -38.43 5.05
N ALA A 199 18.29 -39.09 5.31
CA ALA A 199 18.18 -40.14 6.29
C ALA A 199 19.11 -41.30 5.89
N ARG A 200 19.69 -41.96 6.90
CA ARG A 200 20.45 -43.21 6.71
C ARG A 200 19.51 -44.27 6.11
N ASP A 201 20.01 -45.11 5.23
CA ASP A 201 19.18 -46.07 4.47
C ASP A 201 18.31 -46.96 5.35
N LYS A 202 18.81 -47.41 6.50
CA LYS A 202 18.05 -48.21 7.48
C LYS A 202 16.82 -47.52 8.09
N PHE A 203 16.72 -46.20 7.95
CA PHE A 203 15.62 -45.38 8.46
C PHE A 203 14.77 -44.77 7.34
N ARG A 204 15.12 -45.01 6.06
CA ARG A 204 14.34 -44.54 4.92
C ARG A 204 13.10 -45.39 4.72
N GLY A 205 12.06 -44.78 4.16
CA GLY A 205 10.81 -45.47 3.87
C GLY A 205 9.73 -45.21 4.91
N SER A 206 8.48 -45.14 4.46
CA SER A 206 7.31 -45.09 5.34
C SER A 206 7.15 -46.38 6.14
N SER A 207 6.37 -46.33 7.23
CA SER A 207 6.03 -47.50 8.04
C SER A 207 4.53 -47.75 8.09
N VAL A 208 4.14 -48.95 8.49
CA VAL A 208 2.73 -49.33 8.75
C VAL A 208 2.57 -49.53 10.25
N LYS A 209 1.57 -48.89 10.86
CA LYS A 209 1.35 -48.81 12.32
C LYS A 209 -0.11 -49.02 12.71
N PRO A 210 -0.66 -50.24 12.56
CA PRO A 210 -2.05 -50.52 12.92
C PRO A 210 -2.35 -50.29 14.40
N GLU A 211 -1.35 -50.36 15.27
CA GLU A 211 -1.50 -50.06 16.70
C GLU A 211 -1.81 -48.58 16.99
N LEU A 212 -1.57 -47.68 16.02
CA LEU A 212 -1.93 -46.26 16.09
C LEU A 212 -3.27 -45.95 15.41
N ALA A 213 -4.04 -46.96 14.99
CA ALA A 213 -5.31 -46.74 14.31
C ALA A 213 -6.26 -45.87 15.13
N GLY A 214 -6.39 -46.13 16.45
CA GLY A 214 -7.16 -45.27 17.35
C GLY A 214 -8.66 -45.22 17.05
N TYR A 215 -9.23 -46.34 16.59
CA TYR A 215 -10.68 -46.45 16.45
C TYR A 215 -11.42 -46.29 17.79
N PRO A 216 -12.64 -45.73 17.79
CA PRO A 216 -13.55 -45.78 18.94
C PRO A 216 -13.67 -47.21 19.49
N SER A 217 -13.87 -47.37 20.80
CA SER A 217 -13.81 -48.67 21.48
C SER A 217 -14.82 -49.71 20.97
N ASP A 218 -15.94 -49.23 20.44
CA ASP A 218 -17.06 -49.98 19.84
C ASP A 218 -16.96 -50.13 18.32
N HIS A 219 -15.96 -49.52 17.68
CA HIS A 219 -15.80 -49.56 16.23
C HIS A 219 -15.65 -51.01 15.71
N PRO A 220 -16.32 -51.39 14.61
CA PRO A 220 -16.36 -52.77 14.14
C PRO A 220 -14.98 -53.34 13.78
N TYR A 221 -14.03 -52.49 13.36
CA TYR A 221 -12.70 -52.94 12.90
C TYR A 221 -11.88 -53.61 14.00
N TRP A 222 -12.19 -53.37 15.28
CA TRP A 222 -11.57 -54.10 16.39
C TRP A 222 -11.82 -55.62 16.38
N LYS A 223 -12.82 -56.09 15.62
CA LYS A 223 -13.14 -57.52 15.47
C LYS A 223 -12.27 -58.22 14.43
N TYR A 224 -11.46 -57.49 13.67
CA TYR A 224 -10.73 -57.99 12.52
C TYR A 224 -9.22 -57.80 12.70
N GLU A 225 -8.43 -58.63 12.02
CA GLU A 225 -6.97 -58.49 12.07
C GLU A 225 -6.50 -57.26 11.27
N PRO A 226 -5.42 -56.59 11.69
CA PRO A 226 -4.54 -56.93 12.82
C PRO A 226 -5.05 -56.45 14.20
N TRP A 227 -6.13 -55.67 14.25
CA TRP A 227 -6.55 -54.99 15.49
C TRP A 227 -7.13 -55.92 16.54
N LYS A 228 -7.75 -57.03 16.11
CA LYS A 228 -8.17 -58.12 16.99
C LYS A 228 -6.98 -58.66 17.79
N GLY A 229 -5.88 -59.00 17.13
CA GLY A 229 -4.65 -59.44 17.77
C GLY A 229 -4.04 -58.38 18.68
N ILE A 230 -4.03 -57.12 18.25
CA ILE A 230 -3.51 -55.98 19.04
C ILE A 230 -4.32 -55.78 20.33
N ARG A 231 -5.66 -55.83 20.28
CA ARG A 231 -6.49 -55.77 21.49
C ARG A 231 -6.27 -56.97 22.39
N ALA A 232 -6.21 -58.17 21.84
CA ALA A 232 -5.97 -59.38 22.63
C ALA A 232 -4.63 -59.28 23.41
N ALA A 233 -3.57 -58.78 22.77
CA ALA A 233 -2.28 -58.53 23.40
C ALA A 233 -2.33 -57.43 24.48
N ASN A 234 -3.34 -56.57 24.46
CA ASN A 234 -3.55 -55.47 25.39
C ASN A 234 -4.75 -55.69 26.32
N GLY A 235 -4.98 -56.95 26.75
CA GLY A 235 -6.04 -57.27 27.72
C GLY A 235 -7.46 -57.04 27.19
N ASN A 236 -7.67 -57.19 25.88
CA ASN A 236 -8.90 -56.86 25.15
C ASN A 236 -9.30 -55.37 25.16
N ALA A 237 -8.42 -54.47 25.58
CA ALA A 237 -8.63 -53.02 25.51
C ALA A 237 -7.92 -52.40 24.30
N PRO A 238 -8.43 -51.29 23.71
CA PRO A 238 -7.69 -50.50 22.74
C PRO A 238 -6.31 -50.06 23.30
N PRO A 239 -5.27 -49.93 22.46
CA PRO A 239 -3.96 -49.44 22.89
C PRO A 239 -4.05 -48.04 23.52
N ASP A 240 -3.18 -47.78 24.50
CA ASP A 240 -2.89 -46.40 24.94
C ASP A 240 -2.19 -45.67 23.78
N LEU A 241 -2.93 -44.79 23.11
CA LEU A 241 -2.45 -44.10 21.91
C LEU A 241 -1.28 -43.18 22.21
N GLU A 242 -1.26 -42.52 23.36
CA GLU A 242 -0.18 -41.60 23.72
C GLU A 242 1.12 -42.36 23.98
N ALA A 243 1.04 -43.43 24.78
CA ALA A 243 2.20 -44.28 25.07
C ALA A 243 2.73 -44.95 23.78
N THR A 244 1.82 -45.45 22.94
CA THR A 244 2.14 -46.11 21.67
C THR A 244 2.78 -45.13 20.68
N PHE A 245 2.26 -43.91 20.59
CA PHE A 245 2.79 -42.84 19.76
C PHE A 245 4.19 -42.44 20.20
N LYS A 246 4.39 -42.17 21.50
CA LYS A 246 5.68 -41.78 22.07
C LYS A 246 6.73 -42.88 21.87
N LYS A 247 6.36 -44.15 22.07
CA LYS A 247 7.24 -45.31 21.81
C LYS A 247 7.72 -45.33 20.36
N ASN A 248 6.82 -45.15 19.40
CA ASN A 248 7.15 -45.17 17.97
C ASN A 248 7.94 -43.92 17.52
N LEU A 249 7.79 -42.77 18.20
CA LEU A 249 8.52 -41.54 17.89
C LEU A 249 10.00 -41.59 18.34
N VAL A 250 10.34 -42.30 19.41
CA VAL A 250 11.69 -42.33 20.03
C VAL A 250 12.63 -43.34 19.35
N VAL A 251 12.10 -44.40 18.74
CA VAL A 251 12.89 -45.49 18.13
C VAL A 251 13.70 -45.03 16.90
N THR A 252 13.45 -43.84 16.37
CA THR A 252 14.28 -43.21 15.36
C THR A 252 15.24 -42.22 16.02
N GLU A 253 16.55 -42.47 15.98
CA GLU A 253 17.56 -41.43 16.22
C GLU A 253 17.27 -40.26 15.27
N SER A 254 16.56 -39.26 15.80
CA SER A 254 16.10 -38.13 15.02
C SER A 254 17.32 -37.31 14.55
N PRO A 255 17.34 -36.87 13.28
CA PRO A 255 18.28 -35.86 12.77
C PRO A 255 18.36 -34.57 13.62
N LYS A 256 17.42 -34.39 14.57
CA LYS A 256 17.41 -33.33 15.61
C LYS A 256 18.75 -33.15 16.34
N SER A 257 19.55 -34.19 16.59
CA SER A 257 20.76 -34.06 17.43
C SER A 257 22.00 -33.55 16.68
N LEU A 258 22.12 -33.83 15.38
CA LEU A 258 23.32 -33.55 14.59
C LEU A 258 23.35 -32.14 13.97
N TYR A 259 22.19 -31.55 13.66
CA TYR A 259 22.11 -30.24 13.01
C TYR A 259 22.03 -29.06 13.99
N MET A 260 21.42 -29.23 15.17
CA MET A 260 21.14 -28.12 16.10
C MET A 260 22.35 -27.64 16.92
N LYS A 261 23.33 -28.50 17.24
CA LYS A 261 24.31 -28.20 18.30
C LYS A 261 25.51 -27.33 17.89
N HIS A 262 25.86 -27.26 16.60
CA HIS A 262 27.07 -26.52 16.15
C HIS A 262 26.81 -25.30 15.27
N ARG A 263 25.62 -25.17 14.65
CA ARG A 263 25.35 -24.12 13.64
C ARG A 263 24.36 -23.05 14.09
N ALA A 264 23.44 -23.40 15.02
CA ALA A 264 22.43 -22.48 15.53
C ALA A 264 23.05 -21.30 16.29
N THR A 265 24.11 -21.53 17.08
CA THR A 265 24.79 -20.49 17.88
C THR A 265 25.44 -19.41 17.01
N LYS A 266 26.19 -19.78 15.97
CA LYS A 266 26.95 -18.82 15.15
C LYS A 266 26.09 -17.88 14.29
N LEU A 267 24.95 -18.35 13.77
CA LEU A 267 24.04 -17.51 12.97
C LEU A 267 23.10 -16.68 13.87
N SER A 268 22.63 -17.23 15.00
CA SER A 268 21.83 -16.47 15.95
C SER A 268 22.62 -15.31 16.56
N ASP A 269 23.92 -15.51 16.81
CA ASP A 269 24.80 -14.47 17.35
C ASP A 269 25.03 -13.34 16.35
N LEU A 270 25.15 -13.67 15.05
CA LEU A 270 25.28 -12.67 13.99
C LEU A 270 23.97 -11.88 13.78
N LEU A 271 22.82 -12.57 13.82
CA LEU A 271 21.50 -11.93 13.68
C LEU A 271 21.16 -11.06 14.91
N SER A 272 21.50 -11.50 16.12
CA SER A 272 21.29 -10.69 17.33
C SER A 272 22.20 -9.46 17.37
N LEU A 273 23.44 -9.59 16.88
CA LEU A 273 24.37 -8.47 16.72
C LEU A 273 23.87 -7.48 15.66
N ALA A 274 23.39 -7.97 14.51
CA ALA A 274 22.79 -7.14 13.46
C ALA A 274 21.56 -6.39 13.98
N GLU A 275 20.65 -7.08 14.68
CA GLU A 275 19.45 -6.47 15.29
C GLU A 275 19.82 -5.36 16.28
N THR A 276 20.81 -5.61 17.15
CA THR A 276 21.30 -4.62 18.11
C THR A 276 21.89 -3.39 17.43
N ARG A 277 22.59 -3.57 16.30
CA ARG A 277 23.17 -2.46 15.54
C ARG A 277 22.11 -1.70 14.75
N ALA A 278 21.14 -2.39 14.16
CA ALA A 278 20.04 -1.76 13.44
C ALA A 278 19.20 -0.88 14.37
N ALA A 279 18.99 -1.32 15.63
CA ALA A 279 18.34 -0.52 16.67
C ALA A 279 19.01 0.85 16.88
N LYS A 280 20.34 0.87 16.81
CA LYS A 280 21.15 2.09 17.01
C LYS A 280 21.28 2.92 15.75
N GLU A 281 21.32 2.29 14.57
CA GLU A 281 21.52 2.96 13.29
C GLU A 281 20.24 3.56 12.71
N PHE A 282 19.08 2.96 12.96
CA PHE A 282 17.82 3.46 12.44
C PHE A 282 17.50 4.91 12.89
N PRO A 283 17.56 5.28 14.18
CA PRO A 283 17.31 6.65 14.60
C PRO A 283 18.30 7.66 14.01
N LYS A 284 19.58 7.28 13.86
CA LYS A 284 20.62 8.14 13.28
C LYS A 284 20.36 8.39 11.79
N THR A 285 20.09 7.32 11.05
CA THR A 285 19.80 7.38 9.62
C THR A 285 18.50 8.15 9.39
N ALA A 286 17.45 7.89 10.17
CA ALA A 286 16.19 8.64 10.08
C ALA A 286 16.39 10.15 10.20
N ARG A 287 17.16 10.59 11.22
CA ARG A 287 17.50 12.01 11.41
C ARG A 287 18.32 12.56 10.25
N ARG A 288 19.28 11.80 9.72
CA ARG A 288 20.11 12.21 8.56
C ARG A 288 19.26 12.44 7.32
N PHE A 289 18.22 11.63 7.13
CA PHE A 289 17.24 11.80 6.05
C PHE A 289 16.15 12.84 6.38
N GLY A 290 16.30 13.63 7.44
CA GLY A 290 15.37 14.71 7.78
C GLY A 290 14.03 14.24 8.34
N LEU A 291 13.89 12.94 8.66
CA LEU A 291 12.72 12.43 9.37
C LEU A 291 12.74 13.00 10.80
N ARG A 292 11.66 13.65 11.20
CA ARG A 292 11.53 14.23 12.55
C ARG A 292 10.93 13.16 13.48
N SER A 293 11.29 13.05 14.76
CA SER A 293 10.56 12.10 15.64
C SER A 293 9.07 12.41 15.97
N PRO A 294 8.45 13.59 15.66
CA PRO A 294 7.10 13.91 16.11
C PRO A 294 5.98 13.81 15.06
N TRP A 295 6.10 13.14 13.91
CA TRP A 295 4.93 12.93 13.02
C TRP A 295 3.89 11.95 13.60
N ALA A 296 4.21 11.28 14.70
CA ALA A 296 3.27 10.54 15.56
C ALA A 296 2.87 11.30 16.83
N ALA A 297 3.16 12.60 16.94
CA ALA A 297 2.71 13.44 18.04
C ALA A 297 1.34 14.05 17.69
N GLY A 298 0.27 13.30 17.97
CA GLY A 298 -0.95 13.94 18.44
C GLY A 298 -0.66 14.69 19.75
N ARG A 299 -1.64 15.42 20.29
CA ARG A 299 -1.56 16.23 21.53
C ARG A 299 -1.06 15.50 22.80
N HIS A 300 -0.65 14.22 22.73
CA HIS A 300 -0.25 13.36 23.86
C HIS A 300 1.21 12.85 23.85
N GLY A 301 2.11 13.40 23.02
CA GLY A 301 3.56 13.20 23.19
C GLY A 301 4.27 12.49 22.01
N SER A 302 5.59 12.68 21.92
CA SER A 302 6.41 12.13 20.85
C SER A 302 6.55 10.61 20.96
N THR A 303 6.21 9.87 19.90
CA THR A 303 6.56 8.45 19.79
C THR A 303 8.07 8.33 19.59
N SER A 304 8.73 7.48 20.39
CA SER A 304 10.18 7.29 20.28
C SER A 304 10.54 6.51 18.99
N TRP A 305 11.77 6.69 18.49
CA TRP A 305 12.23 5.96 17.29
C TRP A 305 12.23 4.44 17.51
N GLU A 306 12.43 4.00 18.76
CA GLU A 306 12.36 2.60 19.18
C GLU A 306 10.95 2.04 19.02
N ALA A 307 9.92 2.81 19.38
CA ALA A 307 8.52 2.40 19.21
C ALA A 307 8.12 2.35 17.72
N ILE A 308 8.59 3.30 16.90
CA ILE A 308 8.40 3.27 15.43
C ILE A 308 9.08 2.02 14.86
N ARG A 309 10.35 1.79 15.22
CA ARG A 309 11.11 0.60 14.78
C ARG A 309 10.42 -0.70 15.16
N LEU A 310 9.94 -0.81 16.40
CA LEU A 310 9.25 -2.01 16.89
C LEU A 310 7.95 -2.30 16.12
N LYS A 311 7.21 -1.26 15.71
CA LYS A 311 6.03 -1.40 14.85
C LYS A 311 6.42 -1.86 13.44
N LEU A 312 7.45 -1.24 12.87
CA LEU A 312 7.95 -1.61 11.54
C LEU A 312 8.51 -3.04 11.50
N SER A 313 9.24 -3.47 12.53
CA SER A 313 9.79 -4.83 12.63
C SER A 313 8.73 -5.90 12.83
N ARG A 314 7.59 -5.55 13.44
CA ARG A 314 6.41 -6.41 13.58
C ARG A 314 5.52 -6.45 12.34
N SER A 315 5.67 -5.51 11.41
CA SER A 315 4.90 -5.51 10.16
C SER A 315 5.32 -6.71 9.31
N PRO A 316 4.40 -7.66 9.00
CA PRO A 316 4.73 -8.83 8.18
C PRO A 316 5.25 -8.44 6.78
N VAL A 317 4.76 -7.32 6.26
CA VAL A 317 5.16 -6.74 4.96
C VAL A 317 6.59 -6.23 5.01
N LEU A 318 6.93 -5.42 6.02
CA LEU A 318 8.26 -4.84 6.13
C LEU A 318 9.29 -5.86 6.64
N ARG A 319 8.86 -6.88 7.38
CA ARG A 319 9.72 -8.00 7.77
C ARG A 319 10.19 -8.81 6.56
N LYS A 320 9.36 -8.95 5.51
CA LYS A 320 9.80 -9.57 4.24
C LYS A 320 10.91 -8.76 3.55
N LEU A 321 10.82 -7.43 3.58
CA LEU A 321 11.82 -6.52 3.02
C LEU A 321 13.09 -6.44 3.88
N ALA A 322 12.94 -6.41 5.20
CA ALA A 322 14.03 -6.15 6.12
C ALA A 322 14.75 -7.42 6.61
N SER A 323 14.14 -8.61 6.53
CA SER A 323 14.70 -9.81 7.18
C SER A 323 16.00 -10.30 6.52
N PRO A 324 17.16 -10.12 7.19
CA PRO A 324 18.44 -10.65 6.75
C PRO A 324 18.42 -12.16 6.51
N GLY A 325 17.68 -12.87 7.36
CA GLY A 325 17.70 -14.32 7.47
C GLY A 325 17.14 -15.03 6.24
N VAL A 326 16.35 -14.37 5.41
CA VAL A 326 15.78 -14.94 4.19
C VAL A 326 16.75 -14.90 3.00
N GLN A 327 17.70 -13.95 3.01
CA GLN A 327 18.67 -13.78 1.92
C GLN A 327 20.06 -14.33 2.26
N LEU A 328 20.45 -14.34 3.54
CA LEU A 328 21.69 -15.00 4.01
C LEU A 328 21.67 -16.52 3.84
N THR A 329 20.49 -17.14 3.71
CA THR A 329 20.35 -18.59 3.50
C THR A 329 20.49 -19.00 2.04
N LYS A 330 20.43 -18.06 1.09
CA LYS A 330 20.57 -18.32 -0.35
C LYS A 330 22.02 -18.36 -0.85
N LEU A 331 23.00 -17.98 -0.01
CA LEU A 331 24.41 -17.95 -0.39
C LEU A 331 25.19 -19.12 0.22
N PRO A 332 26.02 -19.83 -0.58
CA PRO A 332 26.93 -20.82 -0.04
C PRO A 332 27.89 -20.16 0.95
N THR A 333 27.93 -20.66 2.18
CA THR A 333 28.66 -20.08 3.35
C THR A 333 30.15 -19.77 3.09
N ARG A 334 30.77 -20.38 2.08
CA ARG A 334 32.14 -20.08 1.66
C ARG A 334 32.27 -18.80 0.82
N ALA A 335 31.23 -18.39 0.11
CA ALA A 335 31.21 -17.14 -0.66
C ALA A 335 31.14 -15.91 0.26
N PHE A 336 30.38 -15.99 1.36
CA PHE A 336 30.16 -14.87 2.28
C PHE A 336 31.45 -14.36 2.98
N LEU A 337 32.48 -15.20 3.06
CA LEU A 337 33.70 -14.89 3.83
C LEU A 337 34.87 -14.33 3.01
N GLY A 338 34.85 -14.39 1.67
CA GLY A 338 35.99 -13.94 0.84
C GLY A 338 35.68 -12.90 -0.24
N ALA A 339 34.46 -12.92 -0.82
CA ALA A 339 34.07 -12.02 -1.92
C ALA A 339 32.54 -11.80 -2.06
N GLY A 340 31.71 -12.51 -1.26
CA GLY A 340 30.27 -12.62 -1.45
C GLY A 340 29.44 -11.52 -0.78
N LEU A 341 30.04 -10.68 0.06
CA LEU A 341 29.34 -9.54 0.66
C LEU A 341 28.85 -8.55 -0.42
N GLY A 342 29.64 -8.30 -1.47
CA GLY A 342 29.26 -7.41 -2.57
C GLY A 342 28.09 -7.95 -3.42
N LEU A 343 28.09 -9.25 -3.74
CA LEU A 343 27.03 -9.90 -4.51
C LEU A 343 25.72 -10.02 -3.71
N TRP A 344 25.81 -10.38 -2.43
CA TRP A 344 24.66 -10.43 -1.53
C TRP A 344 23.99 -9.06 -1.37
N VAL A 345 24.81 -8.02 -1.17
CA VAL A 345 24.32 -6.64 -1.05
C VAL A 345 23.64 -6.21 -2.34
N LYS A 346 24.15 -6.63 -3.53
CA LYS A 346 23.50 -6.36 -4.81
C LYS A 346 22.11 -7.00 -4.89
N GLU A 347 21.96 -8.29 -4.57
CA GLU A 347 20.68 -9.02 -4.60
C GLU A 347 19.67 -8.48 -3.59
N MET A 348 20.11 -8.20 -2.37
CA MET A 348 19.29 -7.56 -1.35
C MET A 348 18.78 -6.21 -1.82
N LEU A 349 19.67 -5.45 -2.45
CA LEU A 349 19.33 -4.13 -2.95
C LEU A 349 18.42 -4.15 -4.17
N ASP A 350 18.54 -5.16 -5.03
CA ASP A 350 17.65 -5.33 -6.19
C ASP A 350 16.24 -5.72 -5.72
N SER A 351 16.13 -6.51 -4.64
CA SER A 351 14.84 -6.83 -4.01
C SER A 351 14.12 -5.63 -3.40
N PHE A 352 14.85 -4.60 -2.94
CA PHE A 352 14.24 -3.33 -2.53
C PHE A 352 13.59 -2.57 -3.70
N SER A 353 14.10 -2.75 -4.92
CA SER A 353 13.63 -2.02 -6.11
C SER A 353 12.49 -2.72 -6.86
N SER A 354 12.42 -4.05 -6.79
CA SER A 354 11.40 -4.87 -7.47
C SER A 354 10.13 -5.04 -6.65
N ASP A 355 10.25 -5.41 -5.37
CA ASP A 355 9.12 -5.93 -4.58
C ASP A 355 8.43 -4.86 -3.75
N ALA A 356 9.06 -3.70 -3.55
CA ALA A 356 8.41 -2.59 -2.89
C ALA A 356 7.40 -1.85 -3.81
N SER A 357 7.41 -2.12 -5.12
CA SER A 357 6.53 -1.45 -6.10
C SER A 357 5.06 -1.86 -6.00
N THR A 358 4.78 -3.02 -5.39
CA THR A 358 3.47 -3.68 -5.35
C THR A 358 2.74 -3.58 -4.00
N PHE A 359 3.33 -2.91 -2.99
CA PHE A 359 2.73 -2.85 -1.65
C PHE A 359 1.96 -1.55 -1.36
N ASP A 360 0.75 -1.73 -0.83
CA ASP A 360 -0.13 -0.67 -0.33
C ASP A 360 0.60 0.18 0.73
N SER A 361 1.04 1.38 0.34
CA SER A 361 1.52 2.40 1.27
C SER A 361 0.48 2.72 2.37
N ALA A 362 -0.79 2.32 2.18
CA ALA A 362 -1.83 2.34 3.20
C ALA A 362 -1.47 1.47 4.42
N SER A 363 -0.84 0.30 4.27
CA SER A 363 -0.50 -0.60 5.39
C SER A 363 0.65 -0.04 6.25
N VAL A 364 1.64 0.60 5.63
CA VAL A 364 2.75 1.28 6.32
C VAL A 364 2.23 2.52 7.03
N ALA A 365 1.42 3.35 6.36
CA ALA A 365 0.80 4.54 6.96
C ALA A 365 -0.12 4.17 8.15
N LEU A 366 -0.97 3.15 8.01
CA LEU A 366 -1.86 2.67 9.08
C LEU A 366 -1.10 2.03 10.25
N SER A 367 0.08 1.45 10.01
CA SER A 367 0.90 0.84 11.08
C SER A 367 1.65 1.88 11.91
N VAL A 368 2.00 3.03 11.32
CA VAL A 368 2.80 4.06 12.00
C VAL A 368 1.95 5.19 12.58
N VAL A 369 0.81 5.53 11.96
CA VAL A 369 -0.14 6.54 12.47
C VAL A 369 -1.13 5.86 13.44
N PRO A 370 -1.07 6.11 14.77
CA PRO A 370 -2.13 5.70 15.67
C PRO A 370 -3.40 6.45 15.26
N PHE A 371 -4.53 5.75 15.15
CA PHE A 371 -5.86 6.31 14.91
C PHE A 371 -6.01 7.73 15.50
N LEU A 372 -6.01 8.73 14.62
CA LEU A 372 -6.15 10.12 15.00
C LEU A 372 -7.58 10.34 15.50
N GLY A 373 -7.68 10.80 16.75
CA GLY A 373 -8.90 10.92 17.50
C GLY A 373 -9.76 12.12 17.12
N CYS A 374 -11.02 11.84 16.82
CA CYS A 374 -12.20 12.63 17.21
C CYS A 374 -13.28 11.76 17.87
N THR A 375 -12.97 10.51 18.27
CA THR A 375 -13.94 9.59 18.90
C THR A 375 -13.93 9.63 20.43
N ALA A 376 -12.90 10.17 21.07
CA ALA A 376 -12.81 10.24 22.54
C ALA A 376 -13.56 11.43 23.18
N GLN A 377 -14.00 12.42 22.39
CA GLN A 377 -14.77 13.58 22.90
C GLN A 377 -16.29 13.43 22.73
N ALA A 378 -16.76 12.39 22.03
CA ALA A 378 -18.18 12.07 21.89
C ALA A 378 -18.79 11.51 23.19
N VAL A 379 -17.97 10.96 24.10
CA VAL A 379 -18.44 10.42 25.39
C VAL A 379 -18.40 11.47 26.52
N ALA A 380 -17.85 12.67 26.26
CA ALA A 380 -17.74 13.73 27.28
C ALA A 380 -18.77 14.87 27.12
N ASN A 381 -19.45 14.99 25.97
CA ASN A 381 -20.38 16.10 25.70
C ASN A 381 -21.86 15.68 25.57
N GLU A 382 -22.23 14.51 26.09
CA GLU A 382 -23.60 14.00 26.03
C GLU A 382 -24.55 14.59 27.10
N VAL A 383 -24.12 15.61 27.85
CA VAL A 383 -24.84 16.04 29.08
C VAL A 383 -25.77 17.24 28.92
N HIS A 384 -25.72 18.06 27.86
CA HIS A 384 -26.67 19.19 27.76
C HIS A 384 -27.37 19.34 26.39
N ARG A 385 -28.70 19.21 26.45
CA ARG A 385 -29.68 19.28 25.35
C ARG A 385 -29.72 20.66 24.68
N ARG A 386 -29.68 20.70 23.34
CA ARG A 386 -30.71 21.24 22.41
C ARG A 386 -30.23 21.07 20.96
N ARG A 387 -31.14 20.71 20.05
CA ARG A 387 -30.87 20.42 18.61
C ARG A 387 -30.28 21.64 17.88
N PRO A 388 -29.16 21.47 17.14
CA PRO A 388 -29.18 21.74 15.69
C PRO A 388 -28.31 20.78 14.83
N ASP A 389 -28.68 20.60 13.57
CA ASP A 389 -27.91 20.10 12.41
C ASP A 389 -26.81 19.04 12.61
N HIS A 390 -27.23 17.79 12.86
CA HIS A 390 -26.31 16.65 12.98
C HIS A 390 -25.61 16.27 11.66
N LEU A 391 -26.20 16.59 10.49
CA LEU A 391 -25.63 16.21 9.18
C LEU A 391 -24.43 17.08 8.77
N ASN A 392 -24.50 18.40 8.96
CA ASN A 392 -23.40 19.31 8.65
C ASN A 392 -22.21 19.18 9.63
N THR A 393 -22.50 18.76 10.86
CA THR A 393 -21.50 18.57 11.92
C THR A 393 -20.82 17.20 11.80
N ALA A 394 -21.57 16.13 11.52
CA ALA A 394 -21.00 14.80 11.26
C ALA A 394 -20.15 14.76 9.99
N LEU A 395 -20.57 15.45 8.92
CA LEU A 395 -19.77 15.56 7.69
C LEU A 395 -18.48 16.36 7.90
N CYS A 396 -18.46 17.32 8.82
CA CYS A 396 -17.24 18.03 9.19
C CYS A 396 -16.24 17.07 9.87
N PHE A 397 -16.69 16.31 10.87
CA PHE A 397 -15.84 15.35 11.59
C PHE A 397 -15.37 14.18 10.72
N LEU A 398 -16.21 13.71 9.80
CA LEU A 398 -15.83 12.69 8.83
C LEU A 398 -14.81 13.23 7.82
N ALA A 399 -15.00 14.47 7.37
CA ALA A 399 -14.08 15.12 6.45
C ALA A 399 -12.70 15.33 7.09
N ASP A 400 -12.67 15.89 8.31
CA ASP A 400 -11.43 16.10 9.08
C ASP A 400 -10.73 14.75 9.35
N GLY A 401 -11.49 13.72 9.76
CA GLY A 401 -10.95 12.38 9.99
C GLY A 401 -10.37 11.73 8.73
N LEU A 402 -11.04 11.87 7.59
CA LEU A 402 -10.56 11.33 6.32
C LEU A 402 -9.31 12.06 5.82
N THR A 403 -9.21 13.39 6.01
CA THR A 403 -8.01 14.18 5.62
C THR A 403 -6.72 13.75 6.33
N MET A 404 -6.82 13.04 7.45
CA MET A 404 -5.66 12.56 8.20
C MET A 404 -5.35 11.07 7.98
N THR A 405 -5.98 10.46 6.97
CA THR A 405 -5.76 9.06 6.57
C THR A 405 -5.32 9.00 5.11
N PRO A 406 -4.91 7.83 4.58
CA PRO A 406 -4.71 7.65 3.13
C PRO A 406 -5.96 7.97 2.28
N LEU A 407 -7.14 8.11 2.89
CA LEU A 407 -8.38 8.57 2.26
C LEU A 407 -8.53 10.11 2.25
N TRP A 408 -7.46 10.86 2.49
CA TRP A 408 -7.50 12.32 2.50
C TRP A 408 -8.11 12.99 1.26
N PRO A 409 -8.05 12.42 0.03
CA PRO A 409 -8.76 12.99 -1.12
C PRO A 409 -10.28 13.02 -0.93
N VAL A 410 -10.83 12.08 -0.15
CA VAL A 410 -12.26 12.02 0.19
C VAL A 410 -12.61 13.07 1.24
N GLY A 411 -11.73 13.27 2.24
CA GLY A 411 -11.92 14.29 3.27
C GLY A 411 -11.93 15.71 2.72
N VAL A 412 -10.98 16.05 1.85
CA VAL A 412 -10.95 17.34 1.13
C VAL A 412 -12.23 17.51 0.28
N ALA A 413 -12.70 16.44 -0.38
CA ALA A 413 -13.93 16.49 -1.17
C ALA A 413 -15.15 16.87 -0.32
N LEU A 414 -15.22 16.44 0.94
CA LEU A 414 -16.33 16.74 1.85
C LEU A 414 -16.35 18.19 2.34
N HIS A 415 -15.22 18.80 2.69
CA HIS A 415 -15.18 20.21 3.13
C HIS A 415 -15.64 21.20 2.06
N ILE A 416 -15.34 20.93 0.79
CA ILE A 416 -15.68 21.81 -0.34
C ILE A 416 -17.18 21.77 -0.67
N ILE A 417 -17.86 20.64 -0.39
CA ILE A 417 -19.31 20.50 -0.63
C ILE A 417 -20.08 21.55 0.18
N ARG A 418 -19.61 21.85 1.39
CA ARG A 418 -20.25 22.78 2.32
C ARG A 418 -20.14 24.24 1.86
N ALA A 419 -19.01 24.63 1.27
CA ALA A 419 -18.81 26.00 0.77
C ALA A 419 -19.67 26.31 -0.47
N PHE A 420 -19.99 25.28 -1.26
CA PHE A 420 -20.64 25.44 -2.56
C PHE A 420 -22.16 25.68 -2.49
N LEU A 421 -22.83 25.18 -1.44
CA LEU A 421 -24.29 25.26 -1.30
C LEU A 421 -24.80 26.70 -1.09
N ASN A 422 -23.93 27.64 -0.71
CA ASN A 422 -24.30 29.02 -0.37
C ASN A 422 -24.21 30.03 -1.52
N TYR A 423 -23.66 29.68 -2.70
CA TYR A 423 -23.20 30.67 -3.70
C TYR A 423 -24.14 30.92 -4.90
N LEU A 424 -25.18 30.11 -5.11
CA LEU A 424 -25.97 30.17 -6.34
C LEU A 424 -27.33 30.86 -6.11
N GLY A 425 -27.45 32.13 -6.52
CA GLY A 425 -28.65 32.99 -6.45
C GLY A 425 -29.59 32.94 -7.67
N ASN A 426 -30.77 33.55 -7.54
CA ASN A 426 -31.98 33.34 -8.35
C ASN A 426 -32.16 34.41 -9.46
N GLU A 427 -32.02 34.05 -10.75
CA GLU A 427 -32.65 34.76 -11.89
C GLU A 427 -32.45 33.94 -13.20
N TRP A 428 -33.55 33.46 -13.80
CA TRP A 428 -33.56 32.50 -14.91
C TRP A 428 -34.50 32.95 -16.04
N GLU A 429 -34.05 32.87 -17.30
CA GLU A 429 -34.88 32.92 -18.51
C GLU A 429 -34.56 31.69 -19.38
N PRO A 430 -35.53 31.00 -20.01
CA PRO A 430 -35.47 29.53 -20.10
C PRO A 430 -35.17 28.90 -21.46
N TRP A 431 -34.95 29.64 -22.56
CA TRP A 431 -35.12 29.04 -23.91
C TRP A 431 -33.96 29.17 -24.91
N ASP A 432 -32.73 29.42 -24.47
CA ASP A 432 -31.57 29.54 -25.36
C ASP A 432 -30.43 28.60 -24.92
N SER A 433 -30.15 27.57 -25.73
CA SER A 433 -29.09 26.58 -25.48
C SER A 433 -27.72 27.24 -25.37
N GLU A 434 -27.43 28.25 -26.20
CA GLU A 434 -26.15 28.95 -26.18
C GLU A 434 -26.01 29.74 -24.87
N ARG A 435 -27.07 30.46 -24.45
CA ARG A 435 -27.09 31.15 -23.15
C ARG A 435 -27.00 30.20 -21.97
N LEU A 436 -27.64 29.03 -22.02
CA LEU A 436 -27.58 28.03 -20.95
C LEU A 436 -26.16 27.47 -20.80
N GLN A 437 -25.52 27.08 -21.91
CA GLN A 437 -24.14 26.59 -21.89
C GLN A 437 -23.16 27.69 -21.49
N LYS A 438 -23.36 28.93 -21.96
CA LYS A 438 -22.56 30.09 -21.54
C LYS A 438 -22.67 30.33 -20.03
N ARG A 439 -23.88 30.29 -19.46
CA ARG A 439 -24.08 30.44 -18.01
C ARG A 439 -23.50 29.26 -17.21
N ARG A 440 -23.57 28.03 -17.73
CA ARG A 440 -22.91 26.85 -17.16
C ARG A 440 -21.39 27.05 -17.13
N ALA A 441 -20.79 27.47 -18.23
CA ALA A 441 -19.37 27.74 -18.32
C ALA A 441 -18.93 28.90 -17.41
N GLU A 442 -19.67 30.01 -17.40
CA GLU A 442 -19.41 31.17 -16.53
C GLU A 442 -19.55 30.81 -15.04
N GLY A 443 -20.56 30.02 -14.68
CA GLY A 443 -20.76 29.56 -13.32
C GLY A 443 -19.67 28.58 -12.88
N TRP A 444 -19.23 27.68 -13.77
CA TRP A 444 -18.06 26.83 -13.51
C TRP A 444 -16.78 27.66 -13.37
N ALA A 445 -16.56 28.63 -14.24
CA ALA A 445 -15.41 29.54 -14.17
C ALA A 445 -15.36 30.32 -12.85
N LYS A 446 -16.52 30.70 -12.30
CA LYS A 446 -16.64 31.33 -10.96
C LYS A 446 -16.42 30.32 -9.82
N ALA A 447 -16.82 29.07 -10.00
CA ALA A 447 -16.64 27.99 -9.03
C ALA A 447 -15.19 27.49 -8.93
N LEU A 448 -14.49 27.47 -10.06
CA LEU A 448 -13.17 26.88 -10.21
C LEU A 448 -12.13 27.45 -9.23
N PRO A 449 -12.02 28.78 -8.98
CA PRO A 449 -11.12 29.33 -7.97
C PRO A 449 -11.30 28.76 -6.57
N SER A 450 -12.54 28.43 -6.15
CA SER A 450 -12.80 27.81 -4.85
C SER A 450 -12.30 26.36 -4.81
N VAL A 451 -12.47 25.62 -5.90
CA VAL A 451 -11.94 24.26 -6.07
C VAL A 451 -10.41 24.30 -6.07
N LEU A 452 -9.79 25.24 -6.79
CA LEU A 452 -8.34 25.40 -6.80
C LEU A 452 -7.79 25.86 -5.44
N ALA A 453 -8.52 26.74 -4.74
CA ALA A 453 -8.16 27.16 -3.38
C ALA A 453 -8.15 25.97 -2.41
N SER A 454 -9.02 24.97 -2.60
CA SER A 454 -9.02 23.75 -1.80
C SER A 454 -7.82 22.83 -2.05
N LEU A 455 -7.33 22.76 -3.29
CA LEU A 455 -6.07 22.09 -3.63
C LEU A 455 -4.86 22.86 -3.10
N ASN A 456 -4.99 24.17 -2.96
CA ASN A 456 -3.98 25.04 -2.37
C ASN A 456 -4.03 25.08 -0.84
N GLN A 457 -4.89 24.31 -0.18
CA GLN A 457 -4.92 24.26 1.28
C GLN A 457 -3.70 23.52 1.81
N ARG A 458 -3.17 24.01 2.93
CA ARG A 458 -2.04 23.40 3.63
C ARG A 458 -2.28 21.91 3.90
N ALA A 459 -3.53 21.51 4.17
CA ALA A 459 -3.92 20.12 4.39
C ALA A 459 -3.57 19.17 3.23
N PHE A 460 -3.71 19.62 1.97
CA PHE A 460 -3.34 18.82 0.80
C PHE A 460 -1.84 18.50 0.80
N TYR A 461 -1.02 19.53 1.00
CA TYR A 461 0.44 19.39 1.03
C TYR A 461 0.95 18.67 2.28
N ASP A 462 0.32 18.89 3.43
CA ASP A 462 0.63 18.18 4.67
C ASP A 462 0.31 16.68 4.51
N GLY A 463 -0.75 16.33 3.78
CA GLY A 463 -1.09 14.95 3.44
C GLY A 463 -0.03 14.29 2.55
N LEU A 464 0.41 14.98 1.49
CA LEU A 464 1.50 14.51 0.63
C LEU A 464 2.83 14.40 1.39
N GLU A 465 3.18 15.39 2.22
CA GLU A 465 4.40 15.36 3.04
C GLU A 465 4.36 14.20 4.05
N THR A 466 3.21 13.95 4.67
CA THR A 466 3.04 12.85 5.63
C THR A 466 3.19 11.50 4.94
N GLN A 467 2.55 11.33 3.77
CA GLN A 467 2.67 10.11 2.98
C GLN A 467 4.13 9.86 2.56
N PHE A 468 4.83 10.89 2.08
CA PHE A 468 6.23 10.79 1.71
C PHE A 468 7.13 10.48 2.89
N GLN A 469 6.89 11.08 4.07
CA GLN A 469 7.62 10.77 5.29
C GLN A 469 7.43 9.30 5.70
N ALA A 470 6.23 8.74 5.54
CA ALA A 470 5.97 7.33 5.80
C ALA A 470 6.77 6.43 4.83
N ASP A 471 6.74 6.73 3.53
CA ASP A 471 7.48 5.97 2.51
C ASP A 471 9.00 6.04 2.77
N VAL A 472 9.53 7.23 3.06
CA VAL A 472 10.96 7.42 3.39
C VAL A 472 11.34 6.70 4.66
N THR A 473 10.46 6.66 5.68
CA THR A 473 10.72 5.91 6.91
C THR A 473 10.88 4.42 6.64
N ALA A 474 10.01 3.84 5.81
CA ALA A 474 10.10 2.42 5.44
C ALA A 474 11.42 2.11 4.72
N VAL A 475 11.80 2.94 3.75
CA VAL A 475 13.06 2.79 3.01
C VAL A 475 14.27 2.94 3.93
N VAL A 476 14.27 3.94 4.81
CA VAL A 476 15.35 4.17 5.79
C VAL A 476 15.45 3.05 6.82
N PHE A 477 14.32 2.49 7.27
CA PHE A 477 14.29 1.33 8.15
C PHE A 477 14.98 0.13 7.51
N ALA A 478 14.56 -0.24 6.30
CA ALA A 478 15.16 -1.34 5.56
C ALA A 478 16.67 -1.13 5.29
N ALA A 479 17.07 0.10 4.92
CA ALA A 479 18.47 0.46 4.73
C ALA A 479 19.29 0.37 6.03
N SER A 480 18.68 0.67 7.18
CA SER A 480 19.36 0.57 8.48
C SER A 480 19.59 -0.87 8.91
N GLU A 481 18.61 -1.75 8.68
CA GLU A 481 18.73 -3.21 8.90
C GLU A 481 19.83 -3.82 8.02
N SER A 482 19.81 -3.43 6.74
CA SER A 482 20.82 -3.80 5.74
C SER A 482 22.23 -3.39 6.17
N ARG A 483 22.40 -2.13 6.58
CA ARG A 483 23.69 -1.58 7.02
C ARG A 483 24.20 -2.30 8.26
N ALA A 484 23.33 -2.52 9.24
CA ALA A 484 23.69 -3.16 10.50
C ALA A 484 24.20 -4.59 10.29
N LEU A 485 23.61 -5.31 9.33
CA LEU A 485 24.02 -6.64 8.94
C LEU A 485 25.37 -6.65 8.21
N ILE A 486 25.60 -5.73 7.27
CA ILE A 486 26.90 -5.54 6.61
C ILE A 486 27.99 -5.28 7.66
N GLU A 487 27.69 -4.47 8.66
CA GLU A 487 28.61 -4.17 9.76
C GLU A 487 28.82 -5.39 10.66
N ALA A 488 27.75 -6.09 11.04
CA ALA A 488 27.83 -7.28 11.88
C ALA A 488 28.69 -8.38 11.22
N ALA A 489 28.49 -8.59 9.91
CA ALA A 489 29.28 -9.51 9.11
C ALA A 489 30.77 -9.13 9.06
N ALA A 490 31.09 -7.84 8.82
CA ALA A 490 32.48 -7.38 8.74
C ALA A 490 33.24 -7.49 10.08
N SER A 491 32.53 -7.31 11.21
CA SER A 491 33.11 -7.36 12.56
C SER A 491 32.99 -8.71 13.28
N GLY A 492 32.35 -9.70 12.64
CA GLY A 492 32.08 -10.99 13.27
C GLY A 492 33.36 -11.80 13.48
N PRO A 493 33.36 -12.78 14.42
CA PRO A 493 34.51 -13.64 14.75
C PRO A 493 34.93 -14.60 13.61
N PHE A 494 34.41 -14.40 12.40
CA PHE A 494 34.63 -15.24 11.23
C PHE A 494 35.78 -14.77 10.34
N ASN A 495 36.27 -13.55 10.54
CA ASN A 495 37.42 -13.03 9.80
C ASN A 495 38.72 -13.32 10.56
N SER A 496 39.64 -14.03 9.93
CA SER A 496 41.03 -14.07 10.39
C SER A 496 41.64 -12.66 10.29
N SER A 497 42.69 -12.39 11.06
CA SER A 497 43.39 -11.09 11.06
C SER A 497 43.88 -10.66 9.67
N SER A 498 44.18 -11.61 8.77
CA SER A 498 44.58 -11.33 7.39
C SER A 498 43.43 -10.95 6.45
N MET A 499 42.18 -11.27 6.79
CA MET A 499 40.99 -10.97 5.96
C MET A 499 40.20 -9.75 6.44
N ALA A 500 40.51 -9.24 7.64
CA ALA A 500 39.80 -8.12 8.25
C ALA A 500 39.88 -6.82 7.43
N ALA A 501 41.04 -6.52 6.83
CA ALA A 501 41.23 -5.33 6.01
C ALA A 501 40.41 -5.37 4.71
N GLU A 502 40.37 -6.53 4.05
CA GLU A 502 39.58 -6.72 2.82
C GLU A 502 38.08 -6.69 3.11
N ALA A 503 37.64 -7.37 4.18
CA ALA A 503 36.26 -7.33 4.62
C ALA A 503 35.80 -5.90 4.98
N ALA A 504 36.67 -5.07 5.55
CA ALA A 504 36.39 -3.66 5.82
C ALA A 504 36.21 -2.86 4.52
N ARG A 505 37.07 -3.05 3.51
CA ARG A 505 36.94 -2.37 2.20
C ARG A 505 35.66 -2.75 1.48
N GLN A 506 35.33 -4.04 1.46
CA GLN A 506 34.07 -4.54 0.87
C GLN A 506 32.84 -4.03 1.62
N SER A 507 32.91 -3.94 2.96
CA SER A 507 31.86 -3.35 3.79
C SER A 507 31.63 -1.87 3.46
N ASP A 508 32.69 -1.10 3.26
CA ASP A 508 32.58 0.33 2.92
C ASP A 508 32.02 0.56 1.51
N GLU A 509 32.40 -0.26 0.54
CA GLU A 509 31.80 -0.24 -0.80
C GLU A 509 30.32 -0.60 -0.76
N ALA A 510 29.97 -1.68 -0.06
CA ALA A 510 28.58 -2.09 0.16
C ALA A 510 27.74 -0.98 0.79
N LYS A 511 28.28 -0.25 1.78
CA LYS A 511 27.59 0.89 2.41
C LYS A 511 27.37 2.05 1.44
N ARG A 512 28.33 2.35 0.56
CA ARG A 512 28.18 3.39 -0.48
C ARG A 512 27.10 3.01 -1.49
N ASN A 513 27.13 1.78 -1.98
CA ASN A 513 26.13 1.26 -2.91
C ASN A 513 24.74 1.23 -2.28
N LEU A 514 24.66 0.83 -1.00
CA LEU A 514 23.42 0.88 -0.23
C LEU A 514 22.86 2.29 -0.12
N HIS A 515 23.70 3.28 0.17
CA HIS A 515 23.28 4.68 0.25
C HIS A 515 22.76 5.20 -1.10
N ALA A 516 23.50 4.95 -2.19
CA ALA A 516 23.10 5.36 -3.53
C ALA A 516 21.74 4.79 -3.94
N LYS A 517 21.51 3.49 -3.71
CA LYS A 517 20.22 2.85 -4.01
C LYS A 517 19.10 3.30 -3.08
N THR A 518 19.39 3.56 -1.80
CA THR A 518 18.43 4.18 -0.87
C THR A 518 17.95 5.52 -1.41
N CYS A 519 18.86 6.36 -1.92
CA CYS A 519 18.52 7.65 -2.51
C CYS A 519 17.72 7.50 -3.81
N ALA A 520 18.10 6.57 -4.70
CA ALA A 520 17.38 6.31 -5.93
C ALA A 520 15.93 5.84 -5.66
N GLU A 521 15.73 4.95 -4.68
CA GLU A 521 14.39 4.48 -4.32
C GLU A 521 13.54 5.61 -3.71
N ILE A 522 14.11 6.49 -2.89
CA ILE A 522 13.39 7.64 -2.35
C ILE A 522 12.96 8.62 -3.45
N GLU A 523 13.82 8.92 -4.42
CA GLU A 523 13.45 9.76 -5.56
C GLU A 523 12.35 9.11 -6.40
N LYS A 524 12.42 7.79 -6.63
CA LYS A 524 11.35 7.03 -7.31
C LYS A 524 10.02 7.15 -6.56
N ARG A 525 10.02 7.02 -5.23
CA ARG A 525 8.81 7.18 -4.39
C ARG A 525 8.23 8.58 -4.48
N LYS A 526 9.09 9.60 -4.44
CA LYS A 526 8.70 10.99 -4.62
C LYS A 526 8.00 11.17 -5.98
N GLN A 527 8.60 10.69 -7.07
CA GLN A 527 8.02 10.83 -8.41
C GLN A 527 6.67 10.12 -8.54
N ASN A 528 6.54 8.92 -7.98
CA ASN A 528 5.26 8.19 -7.96
C ASN A 528 4.21 8.97 -7.17
N LEU A 529 4.55 9.45 -5.97
CA LEU A 529 3.62 10.22 -5.15
C LEU A 529 3.19 11.53 -5.81
N LEU A 530 4.10 12.21 -6.54
CA LEU A 530 3.77 13.39 -7.33
C LEU A 530 2.78 13.07 -8.44
N ARG A 531 2.99 11.98 -9.17
CA ARG A 531 2.10 11.51 -10.25
C ARG A 531 0.72 11.12 -9.70
N ASP A 532 0.69 10.43 -8.57
CA ASP A 532 -0.55 10.01 -7.93
C ASP A 532 -1.31 11.20 -7.34
N GLY A 533 -0.58 12.15 -6.73
CA GLY A 533 -1.14 13.41 -6.23
C GLY A 533 -1.73 14.28 -7.35
N GLU A 534 -1.06 14.35 -8.50
CA GLU A 534 -1.56 15.02 -9.71
C GLU A 534 -2.87 14.37 -10.17
N LYS A 535 -2.88 13.04 -10.33
CA LYS A 535 -4.08 12.31 -10.73
C LYS A 535 -5.23 12.52 -9.74
N ALA A 536 -4.96 12.44 -8.44
CA ALA A 536 -5.95 12.64 -7.39
C ALA A 536 -6.53 14.07 -7.40
N ALA A 537 -5.70 15.08 -7.67
CA ALA A 537 -6.13 16.46 -7.81
C ALA A 537 -7.00 16.67 -9.06
N VAL A 538 -6.61 16.11 -10.21
CA VAL A 538 -7.41 16.14 -11.44
C VAL A 538 -8.75 15.44 -11.21
N ASP A 539 -8.75 14.24 -10.63
CA ASP A 539 -9.96 13.49 -10.30
C ASP A 539 -10.87 14.28 -9.34
N LEU A 540 -10.29 15.01 -8.39
CA LEU A 540 -11.05 15.91 -7.52
C LEU A 540 -11.75 17.01 -8.33
N VAL A 541 -11.04 17.69 -9.23
CA VAL A 541 -11.65 18.73 -10.08
C VAL A 541 -12.75 18.14 -10.96
N VAL A 542 -12.51 16.99 -11.60
CA VAL A 542 -13.52 16.30 -12.44
C VAL A 542 -14.75 15.95 -11.62
N ARG A 543 -14.59 15.39 -10.41
CA ARG A 543 -15.72 15.10 -9.51
C ARG A 543 -16.47 16.36 -9.11
N LYS A 544 -15.77 17.47 -8.89
CA LYS A 544 -16.39 18.76 -8.53
C LYS A 544 -17.15 19.38 -9.69
N ALA A 545 -16.60 19.30 -10.90
CA ALA A 545 -17.26 19.74 -12.11
C ALA A 545 -18.54 18.95 -12.39
N ARG A 546 -18.51 17.61 -12.26
CA ARG A 546 -19.71 16.78 -12.39
C ARG A 546 -20.78 17.17 -11.38
N ARG A 547 -20.40 17.37 -10.12
CA ARG A 547 -21.35 17.79 -9.09
C ARG A 547 -21.91 19.18 -9.37
N TYR A 548 -21.08 20.10 -9.86
CA TYR A 548 -21.53 21.43 -10.28
C TYR A 548 -22.58 21.32 -11.39
N ASP A 549 -22.32 20.52 -12.43
CA ASP A 549 -23.26 20.25 -13.50
C ASP A 549 -24.58 19.70 -12.98
N ASP A 550 -24.52 18.69 -12.10
CA ASP A 550 -25.70 18.06 -11.51
C ASP A 550 -26.59 19.12 -10.84
N MET A 551 -26.00 19.96 -9.98
CA MET A 551 -26.73 21.00 -9.27
C MET A 551 -27.20 22.14 -10.18
N PHE A 552 -26.43 22.47 -11.21
CA PHE A 552 -26.79 23.49 -12.19
C PHE A 552 -28.04 23.06 -12.98
N PHE A 553 -28.04 21.84 -13.51
CA PHE A 553 -29.16 21.32 -14.30
C PHE A 553 -30.39 20.98 -13.45
N GLU A 554 -30.23 20.53 -12.20
CA GLU A 554 -31.35 20.36 -11.27
C GLU A 554 -32.09 21.69 -11.01
N ARG A 555 -31.34 22.78 -10.83
CA ARG A 555 -31.90 24.12 -10.68
C ARG A 555 -32.50 24.64 -11.98
N ALA A 556 -31.88 24.35 -13.12
CA ALA A 556 -32.42 24.70 -14.43
C ALA A 556 -33.78 24.05 -14.68
N GLU A 557 -33.89 22.74 -14.39
CA GLU A 557 -35.14 22.00 -14.51
C GLU A 557 -36.21 22.59 -13.59
N THR A 558 -35.86 22.91 -12.34
CA THR A 558 -36.77 23.54 -11.38
C THR A 558 -37.23 24.93 -11.84
N ALA A 559 -36.33 25.74 -12.40
CA ALA A 559 -36.64 27.08 -12.87
C ALA A 559 -37.55 27.07 -14.10
N ILE A 560 -37.24 26.20 -15.09
CA ILE A 560 -38.06 26.01 -16.29
C ILE A 560 -39.45 25.51 -15.89
N ALA A 561 -39.54 24.54 -14.98
CA ALA A 561 -40.82 24.02 -14.49
C ALA A 561 -41.69 25.13 -13.87
N ARG A 562 -41.10 26.04 -13.09
CA ARG A 562 -41.83 27.18 -12.49
C ARG A 562 -42.37 28.15 -13.53
N ILE A 563 -41.59 28.45 -14.57
CA ILE A 563 -41.99 29.39 -15.62
C ILE A 563 -43.13 28.80 -16.45
N VAL A 564 -43.01 27.52 -16.84
CA VAL A 564 -44.09 26.79 -17.52
C VAL A 564 -45.39 26.76 -16.70
N THR A 565 -45.30 26.64 -15.37
CA THR A 565 -46.50 26.71 -14.50
C THR A 565 -47.06 28.12 -14.33
N ALA A 566 -46.23 29.17 -14.44
CA ALA A 566 -46.63 30.56 -14.18
C ALA A 566 -47.31 31.22 -15.39
N GLU A 567 -46.98 30.81 -16.62
CA GLU A 567 -47.57 31.35 -17.86
C GLU A 567 -49.01 30.89 -18.13
N GLY A 568 -49.69 30.28 -17.14
CA GLY A 568 -51.13 30.04 -17.22
C GLY A 568 -51.55 29.01 -18.26
N VAL A 569 -50.63 28.17 -18.76
CA VAL A 569 -50.98 26.99 -19.54
C VAL A 569 -51.78 26.08 -18.62
N SER A 570 -53.11 26.12 -18.76
CA SER A 570 -54.06 25.47 -17.87
C SER A 570 -53.69 24.01 -17.66
N ALA A 571 -53.50 23.67 -16.39
CA ALA A 571 -53.09 22.38 -15.85
C ALA A 571 -54.13 21.26 -16.09
N GLY A 572 -54.34 20.91 -17.35
CA GLY A 572 -54.86 19.60 -17.77
C GLY A 572 -53.67 18.75 -18.20
N GLU A 573 -53.30 17.76 -17.39
CA GLU A 573 -52.26 16.75 -17.63
C GLU A 573 -50.78 17.19 -17.52
N SER A 574 -50.17 16.85 -16.37
CA SER A 574 -48.79 16.35 -16.22
C SER A 574 -47.62 17.07 -16.92
N TYR A 575 -47.67 18.38 -17.17
CA TYR A 575 -46.56 19.10 -17.82
C TYR A 575 -45.27 19.17 -16.98
N GLY A 576 -45.35 18.95 -15.66
CA GLY A 576 -44.18 18.79 -14.78
C GLY A 576 -43.29 17.58 -15.12
N LYS A 577 -43.73 16.71 -16.03
CA LYS A 577 -42.94 15.63 -16.64
C LYS A 577 -43.02 15.64 -18.16
N SER A 578 -43.14 16.82 -18.80
CA SER A 578 -43.09 16.88 -20.26
C SER A 578 -41.80 16.19 -20.73
N PRO A 579 -41.89 15.04 -21.43
CA PRO A 579 -40.71 14.28 -21.85
C PRO A 579 -39.78 15.11 -22.74
N TYR A 580 -40.29 16.22 -23.29
CA TYR A 580 -39.53 17.17 -24.09
C TYR A 580 -38.51 17.95 -23.26
N VAL A 581 -38.91 18.58 -22.14
CA VAL A 581 -38.00 19.40 -21.30
C VAL A 581 -36.91 18.54 -20.68
N SER A 582 -37.25 17.41 -20.07
CA SER A 582 -36.24 16.51 -19.50
C SER A 582 -35.40 15.80 -20.58
N ARG A 583 -35.86 15.68 -21.85
CA ARG A 583 -34.99 15.24 -22.96
C ARG A 583 -34.02 16.34 -23.38
N TRP A 584 -34.50 17.58 -23.51
CA TRP A 584 -33.66 18.73 -23.86
C TRP A 584 -32.59 19.01 -22.79
N ILE A 585 -32.96 19.03 -21.51
CA ILE A 585 -31.99 19.18 -20.40
C ILE A 585 -30.95 18.05 -20.41
N ARG A 586 -31.37 16.80 -20.69
CA ARG A 586 -30.43 15.68 -20.83
C ARG A 586 -29.49 15.86 -22.02
N SER A 587 -29.96 16.36 -23.17
CA SER A 587 -29.09 16.66 -24.31
C SER A 587 -28.13 17.81 -24.03
N GLU A 588 -28.57 18.84 -23.31
CA GLU A 588 -27.71 19.96 -22.91
C GLU A 588 -26.65 19.53 -21.88
N ARG A 589 -27.01 18.65 -20.93
CA ARG A 589 -26.07 18.08 -19.94
C ARG A 589 -25.02 17.17 -20.57
N ALA A 590 -25.38 16.47 -21.65
CA ALA A 590 -24.47 15.58 -22.36
C ALA A 590 -23.37 16.32 -23.15
N LYS A 591 -23.54 17.62 -23.43
CA LYS A 591 -22.49 18.44 -24.05
C LYS A 591 -21.30 18.54 -23.10
N GLU A 592 -20.10 18.27 -23.60
CA GLU A 592 -18.86 18.36 -22.82
C GLU A 592 -18.68 19.78 -22.27
N MET A 593 -18.49 19.89 -20.96
CA MET A 593 -18.04 21.13 -20.34
C MET A 593 -16.52 21.17 -20.40
N ASP A 594 -15.98 22.25 -20.93
CA ASP A 594 -14.54 22.49 -20.81
C ASP A 594 -14.21 22.69 -19.32
N LEU A 595 -13.66 21.64 -18.72
CA LEU A 595 -13.28 21.61 -17.31
C LEU A 595 -12.15 22.60 -17.02
N PHE A 596 -11.34 22.91 -18.03
CA PHE A 596 -10.14 23.72 -17.93
C PHE A 596 -9.98 24.62 -19.16
N PRO A 597 -10.84 25.65 -19.33
CA PRO A 597 -10.90 26.45 -20.55
C PRO A 597 -9.56 27.00 -21.05
N THR A 598 -8.60 27.21 -20.15
CA THR A 598 -7.24 27.69 -20.49
C THR A 598 -6.13 27.21 -19.54
N GLY A 599 -6.27 26.07 -18.84
CA GLY A 599 -5.43 25.86 -17.65
C GLY A 599 -5.09 24.43 -17.21
N ARG A 600 -5.38 23.38 -17.98
CA ARG A 600 -5.10 21.99 -17.54
C ARG A 600 -3.61 21.76 -17.30
N ASP A 601 -2.77 22.14 -18.26
CA ASP A 601 -1.32 21.95 -18.14
C ASP A 601 -0.72 22.91 -17.09
N GLN A 602 -1.27 24.12 -16.96
CA GLN A 602 -0.86 25.05 -15.90
C GLN A 602 -1.20 24.53 -14.50
N LEU A 603 -2.37 23.90 -14.34
CA LEU A 603 -2.78 23.26 -13.08
C LEU A 603 -1.89 22.07 -12.75
N ARG A 604 -1.60 21.23 -13.76
CA ARG A 604 -0.66 20.11 -13.65
C ARG A 604 0.71 20.61 -13.19
N ASP A 605 1.27 21.59 -13.89
CA ASP A 605 2.59 22.16 -13.59
C ASP A 605 2.62 22.80 -12.20
N MET A 606 1.57 23.52 -11.82
CA MET A 606 1.46 24.12 -10.49
C MET A 606 1.43 23.05 -9.39
N ILE A 607 0.60 22.01 -9.52
CA ILE A 607 0.52 20.91 -8.54
C ILE A 607 1.87 20.20 -8.46
N HIS A 608 2.49 19.92 -9.62
CA HIS A 608 3.77 19.24 -9.70
C HIS A 608 4.89 20.05 -9.03
N GLN A 609 5.02 21.33 -9.35
CA GLN A 609 6.05 22.21 -8.78
C GLN A 609 5.84 22.42 -7.28
N MET A 610 4.60 22.66 -6.85
CA MET A 610 4.29 22.85 -5.44
C MET A 610 4.55 21.57 -4.64
N ALA A 611 4.05 20.43 -5.10
CA ALA A 611 4.28 19.17 -4.41
C ALA A 611 5.78 18.79 -4.43
N ALA A 612 6.49 18.97 -5.54
CA ALA A 612 7.93 18.72 -5.61
C ALA A 612 8.72 19.59 -4.63
N PHE A 613 8.37 20.86 -4.51
CA PHE A 613 8.96 21.79 -3.54
C PHE A 613 8.69 21.33 -2.10
N TYR A 614 7.44 20.99 -1.77
CA TYR A 614 7.07 20.58 -0.41
C TYR A 614 7.75 19.27 0.01
N LEU A 615 7.76 18.26 -0.87
CA LEU A 615 8.37 16.95 -0.59
C LEU A 615 9.90 17.04 -0.40
N SER A 616 10.58 17.89 -1.15
CA SER A 616 12.05 18.04 -1.10
C SER A 616 12.54 18.99 -0.01
N ARG A 617 11.67 19.83 0.56
CA ARG A 617 12.09 20.89 1.49
C ARG A 617 12.62 20.35 2.80
N ARG A 618 12.23 19.18 3.29
CA ARG A 618 12.61 18.70 4.64
C ARG A 618 13.06 17.26 4.68
N THR A 619 12.35 16.39 3.96
CA THR A 619 12.61 14.96 3.97
C THR A 619 13.54 14.59 2.83
N ALA A 620 14.48 13.69 3.10
CA ALA A 620 15.45 13.13 2.16
C ALA A 620 16.34 14.16 1.43
N ARG A 621 16.58 15.34 2.02
CA ARG A 621 17.49 16.36 1.45
C ARG A 621 18.87 15.82 1.03
N VAL A 622 19.36 14.79 1.71
CA VAL A 622 20.65 14.14 1.41
C VAL A 622 20.64 13.43 0.05
N CYS A 623 19.46 13.07 -0.46
CA CYS A 623 19.27 12.32 -1.70
C CYS A 623 18.66 13.14 -2.84
N LEU A 624 18.03 14.26 -2.51
CA LEU A 624 17.23 15.03 -3.46
C LEU A 624 17.97 16.31 -3.86
N PRO A 625 18.06 16.64 -5.16
CA PRO A 625 18.58 17.94 -5.58
C PRO A 625 17.70 19.05 -4.97
N LEU A 626 18.33 20.15 -4.55
CA LEU A 626 17.58 21.33 -4.10
C LEU A 626 16.77 21.85 -5.29
N PRO A 627 15.45 21.96 -5.20
CA PRO A 627 14.65 22.44 -6.31
C PRO A 627 14.98 23.92 -6.59
N SER A 628 15.30 24.24 -7.83
CA SER A 628 15.17 25.60 -8.37
C SER A 628 13.68 25.86 -8.54
N TRP A 629 13.11 26.69 -7.68
CA TRP A 629 11.72 27.10 -7.84
C TRP A 629 11.70 28.35 -8.72
N ASP A 630 11.24 28.18 -9.97
CA ASP A 630 11.05 29.25 -10.94
C ASP A 630 9.56 29.35 -11.29
N PRO A 631 8.78 30.23 -10.63
CA PRO A 631 7.34 30.32 -10.86
C PRO A 631 7.04 30.83 -12.28
N PRO A 632 5.92 30.42 -12.91
CA PRO A 632 5.64 30.79 -14.29
C PRO A 632 5.57 32.31 -14.48
N SER A 633 6.45 32.85 -15.33
CA SER A 633 6.62 34.28 -15.63
C SER A 633 5.33 34.99 -16.06
N ARG A 634 4.38 34.30 -16.70
CA ARG A 634 3.11 34.89 -17.17
C ARG A 634 2.16 35.38 -16.07
N TRP A 635 2.38 35.01 -14.81
CA TRP A 635 1.59 35.52 -13.68
C TRP A 635 2.00 36.93 -13.25
N TYR A 636 3.20 37.35 -13.64
CA TYR A 636 3.74 38.68 -13.48
C TYR A 636 3.80 39.27 -14.89
N GLY A 637 2.79 40.05 -15.30
CA GLY A 637 2.82 40.72 -16.61
C GLY A 637 4.19 41.34 -16.85
N THR A 638 4.72 41.26 -18.09
CA THR A 638 6.08 41.67 -18.46
C THR A 638 6.55 42.89 -17.69
N LEU A 639 7.39 42.67 -16.67
CA LEU A 639 7.96 43.71 -15.82
C LEU A 639 8.92 44.54 -16.69
N SER A 640 8.42 45.59 -17.32
CA SER A 640 9.24 46.57 -18.03
C SER A 640 9.80 47.60 -17.04
N GLY A 641 11.06 48.02 -17.23
CA GLY A 641 11.70 49.09 -16.44
C GLY A 641 12.44 48.67 -15.17
N ARG A 642 13.36 47.69 -15.26
CA ARG A 642 14.23 47.27 -14.15
C ARG A 642 15.31 48.34 -13.84
N PRO A 643 15.48 48.80 -12.60
CA PRO A 643 16.68 49.55 -12.21
C PRO A 643 17.85 48.57 -11.99
N GLU A 644 18.96 48.78 -12.69
CA GLU A 644 20.22 48.09 -12.41
C GLU A 644 20.96 48.76 -11.24
N GLY A 645 21.56 47.97 -10.33
CA GLY A 645 22.56 48.48 -9.37
C GLY A 645 22.09 48.89 -7.97
N VAL A 646 20.92 48.45 -7.48
CA VAL A 646 20.46 48.82 -6.13
C VAL A 646 21.30 48.13 -5.04
N SER A 647 21.92 48.93 -4.17
CA SER A 647 22.60 48.48 -2.96
C SER A 647 21.88 49.00 -1.72
N ILE A 648 21.77 48.17 -0.67
CA ILE A 648 21.22 48.58 0.63
C ILE A 648 22.36 48.48 1.64
N HIS A 649 22.72 49.61 2.27
CA HIS A 649 23.86 49.74 3.19
C HIS A 649 25.21 49.30 2.60
N GLY A 650 25.47 49.63 1.33
CA GLY A 650 26.74 49.33 0.66
C GLY A 650 26.97 47.85 0.32
N LYS A 651 25.94 47.00 0.48
CA LYS A 651 25.97 45.61 0.02
C LYS A 651 25.00 45.42 -1.14
N PRO A 652 25.40 44.71 -2.21
CA PRO A 652 24.48 44.30 -3.26
C PRO A 652 23.39 43.42 -2.63
N VAL A 653 22.14 43.73 -2.94
CA VAL A 653 21.00 42.94 -2.47
C VAL A 653 20.89 41.70 -3.36
N ASP A 654 20.68 40.53 -2.77
CA ASP A 654 20.33 39.33 -3.54
C ASP A 654 19.12 39.64 -4.46
N GLU A 655 19.06 39.07 -5.67
CA GLU A 655 18.06 39.46 -6.67
C GLU A 655 16.59 39.26 -6.21
N GLU A 656 16.34 38.29 -5.34
CA GLU A 656 14.98 37.87 -4.93
C GLU A 656 14.29 38.91 -4.01
N PRO A 657 14.92 39.48 -2.95
CA PRO A 657 14.35 40.60 -2.21
C PRO A 657 14.01 41.84 -3.06
N LEU A 658 14.86 42.18 -4.04
CA LEU A 658 14.65 43.33 -4.91
C LEU A 658 13.46 43.11 -5.87
N GLN A 659 13.30 41.89 -6.39
CA GLN A 659 12.14 41.51 -7.20
C GLN A 659 10.83 41.55 -6.41
N LEU A 660 10.84 41.06 -5.16
CA LEU A 660 9.67 41.14 -4.29
C LEU A 660 9.33 42.60 -3.98
N ALA A 661 10.30 43.41 -3.62
CA ALA A 661 10.13 44.84 -3.39
C ALA A 661 9.52 45.59 -4.60
N TRP A 662 10.03 45.33 -5.80
CA TRP A 662 9.54 45.97 -7.01
C TRP A 662 8.11 45.56 -7.35
N ALA A 663 7.79 44.27 -7.24
CA ALA A 663 6.42 43.76 -7.39
C ALA A 663 5.46 44.37 -6.36
N ALA A 664 5.93 44.60 -5.12
CA ALA A 664 5.15 45.28 -4.09
C ALA A 664 4.80 46.72 -4.49
N ALA A 665 5.78 47.48 -5.01
CA ALA A 665 5.60 48.86 -5.44
C ALA A 665 4.61 48.96 -6.61
N GLN A 666 4.73 48.10 -7.62
CA GLN A 666 3.79 48.09 -8.75
C GLN A 666 2.36 47.72 -8.34
N LEU A 667 2.20 46.72 -7.47
CA LEU A 667 0.87 46.34 -6.96
C LEU A 667 0.25 47.45 -6.11
N HIS A 668 1.06 48.22 -5.39
CA HIS A 668 0.61 49.39 -4.68
C HIS A 668 0.09 50.47 -5.65
N ASP A 669 0.84 50.78 -6.71
CA ASP A 669 0.43 51.74 -7.74
C ASP A 669 -0.84 51.31 -8.47
N GLU A 670 -0.95 50.03 -8.85
CA GLU A 670 -2.18 49.46 -9.41
C GLU A 670 -3.38 49.68 -8.49
N LYS A 671 -3.20 49.46 -7.18
CA LYS A 671 -4.25 49.69 -6.19
C LYS A 671 -4.60 51.17 -6.04
N GLN A 672 -3.62 52.07 -6.00
CA GLN A 672 -3.89 53.51 -5.87
C GLN A 672 -4.60 54.04 -7.11
N LEU A 673 -4.16 53.63 -8.31
CA LEU A 673 -4.82 53.99 -9.56
C LEU A 673 -6.27 53.48 -9.58
N ALA A 674 -6.49 52.21 -9.23
CA ALA A 674 -7.84 51.64 -9.17
C ALA A 674 -8.72 52.34 -8.11
N LEU A 675 -8.15 52.73 -6.97
CA LEU A 675 -8.84 53.48 -5.92
C LEU A 675 -9.23 54.88 -6.41
N HIS A 676 -8.32 55.61 -7.06
CA HIS A 676 -8.60 56.93 -7.63
C HIS A 676 -9.69 56.87 -8.71
N GLN A 677 -9.60 55.90 -9.63
CA GLN A 677 -10.61 55.68 -10.66
C GLN A 677 -11.98 55.37 -10.04
N TRP A 678 -12.01 54.51 -9.02
CA TRP A 678 -13.26 54.18 -8.33
C TRP A 678 -13.84 55.37 -7.56
N LEU A 679 -13.03 56.16 -6.86
CA LEU A 679 -13.50 57.36 -6.15
C LEU A 679 -14.09 58.38 -7.13
N ALA A 680 -13.44 58.60 -8.27
CA ALA A 680 -13.93 59.50 -9.31
C ALA A 680 -15.23 59.00 -9.97
N ALA A 681 -15.34 57.70 -10.24
CA ALA A 681 -16.57 57.09 -10.75
C ALA A 681 -17.70 57.14 -9.71
N ARG A 682 -17.40 56.86 -8.44
CA ARG A 682 -18.36 56.91 -7.34
C ARG A 682 -18.89 58.32 -7.09
N GLN A 683 -18.04 59.34 -7.17
CA GLN A 683 -18.47 60.73 -7.02
C GLN A 683 -19.46 61.15 -8.11
N ARG A 684 -19.27 60.68 -9.35
CA ARG A 684 -20.22 60.87 -10.46
C ARG A 684 -21.53 60.12 -10.22
N ALA A 685 -21.44 58.84 -9.82
CA ALA A 685 -22.60 57.98 -9.57
C ALA A 685 -23.45 58.40 -8.35
N GLN A 686 -22.91 59.21 -7.43
CA GLN A 686 -23.63 59.69 -6.25
C GLN A 686 -24.45 60.97 -6.48
N LYS A 687 -24.38 61.57 -7.67
CA LYS A 687 -25.21 62.72 -8.01
C LYS A 687 -26.69 62.32 -8.10
N PRO A 688 -27.65 63.17 -7.68
CA PRO A 688 -29.08 62.86 -7.74
C PRO A 688 -29.60 62.55 -9.16
N ASP A 689 -28.90 63.06 -10.17
CA ASP A 689 -29.19 62.95 -11.60
C ASP A 689 -28.20 62.03 -12.35
N ALA A 690 -27.48 61.15 -11.64
CA ALA A 690 -26.48 60.26 -12.23
C ALA A 690 -27.09 59.34 -13.31
N THR A 691 -26.39 59.24 -14.44
CA THR A 691 -26.79 58.41 -15.58
C THR A 691 -26.52 56.92 -15.31
N VAL A 692 -27.19 56.05 -16.08
CA VAL A 692 -26.94 54.59 -16.05
C VAL A 692 -25.49 54.25 -16.41
N GLU A 693 -24.87 55.04 -17.28
CA GLU A 693 -23.46 54.90 -17.65
C GLU A 693 -22.53 55.20 -16.47
N GLU A 694 -22.77 56.28 -15.72
CA GLU A 694 -21.98 56.62 -14.52
C GLU A 694 -22.12 55.58 -13.41
N MET A 695 -23.32 55.02 -13.21
CA MET A 695 -23.52 53.90 -12.28
C MET A 695 -22.83 52.60 -12.74
N THR A 696 -22.72 52.38 -14.05
CA THR A 696 -22.04 51.21 -14.62
C THR A 696 -20.52 51.34 -14.50
N ASP A 697 -19.98 52.56 -14.71
CA ASP A 697 -18.57 52.88 -14.53
C ASP A 697 -18.12 52.72 -13.07
N GLU A 698 -18.96 53.10 -12.09
CA GLU A 698 -18.71 52.86 -10.65
C GLU A 698 -18.58 51.36 -10.34
N ARG A 699 -19.47 50.52 -10.90
CA ARG A 699 -19.40 49.06 -10.72
C ARG A 699 -18.17 48.45 -11.38
N ALA A 700 -17.79 48.92 -12.57
CA ALA A 700 -16.62 48.44 -13.29
C ALA A 700 -15.32 48.78 -12.55
N THR A 701 -15.16 50.03 -12.10
CA THR A 701 -13.99 50.48 -11.34
C THR A 701 -13.91 49.84 -9.95
N SER A 702 -15.05 49.58 -9.30
CA SER A 702 -15.13 48.81 -8.05
C SER A 702 -14.64 47.36 -8.22
N ALA A 703 -14.95 46.72 -9.35
CA ALA A 703 -14.44 45.39 -9.67
C ALA A 703 -12.92 45.40 -9.87
N THR A 704 -12.38 46.41 -10.56
CA THR A 704 -10.93 46.61 -10.73
C THR A 704 -10.22 46.80 -9.38
N MET A 705 -10.78 47.62 -8.48
CA MET A 705 -10.24 47.82 -7.13
C MET A 705 -10.18 46.49 -6.34
N ARG A 706 -11.22 45.66 -6.43
CA ARG A 706 -11.25 44.34 -5.78
C ARG A 706 -10.20 43.39 -6.36
N ILE A 707 -9.96 43.44 -7.66
CA ILE A 707 -8.89 42.66 -8.32
C ILE A 707 -7.52 43.08 -7.81
N ALA A 708 -7.25 44.39 -7.75
CA ALA A 708 -5.99 44.92 -7.23
C ALA A 708 -5.77 44.53 -5.75
N ALA A 709 -6.82 44.61 -4.91
CA ALA A 709 -6.75 44.18 -3.52
C ALA A 709 -6.41 42.68 -3.37
N ASN A 710 -7.04 41.81 -4.15
CA ASN A 710 -6.76 40.37 -4.12
C ASN A 710 -5.32 40.04 -4.55
N ARG A 711 -4.77 40.78 -5.53
CA ARG A 711 -3.38 40.62 -5.96
C ARG A 711 -2.39 41.00 -4.84
N ILE A 712 -2.67 42.07 -4.09
CA ILE A 712 -1.85 42.48 -2.93
C ILE A 712 -1.88 41.42 -1.82
N ASP A 713 -3.04 40.86 -1.50
CA ASP A 713 -3.13 39.82 -0.46
C ASP A 713 -2.39 38.54 -0.88
N HIS A 714 -2.46 38.19 -2.16
CA HIS A 714 -1.66 37.09 -2.71
C HIS A 714 -0.16 37.36 -2.62
N PHE A 715 0.26 38.59 -2.95
CA PHE A 715 1.66 39.01 -2.86
C PHE A 715 2.17 38.99 -1.40
N ARG A 716 1.39 39.52 -0.44
CA ARG A 716 1.71 39.45 1.00
C ARG A 716 1.92 38.02 1.47
N PHE A 717 1.05 37.10 1.07
CA PHE A 717 1.22 35.69 1.37
C PHE A 717 2.56 35.14 0.84
N ARG A 718 2.98 35.52 -0.37
CA ARG A 718 4.25 35.10 -0.98
C ARG A 718 5.46 35.65 -0.23
N VAL A 719 5.46 36.92 0.15
CA VAL A 719 6.54 37.53 0.95
C VAL A 719 6.66 36.84 2.32
N VAL A 720 5.53 36.56 2.99
CA VAL A 720 5.53 35.82 4.26
C VAL A 720 6.10 34.41 4.08
N MET A 721 5.77 33.73 2.98
CA MET A 721 6.29 32.40 2.68
C MET A 721 7.79 32.42 2.35
N TRP A 722 8.27 33.46 1.65
CA TRP A 722 9.68 33.71 1.40
C TRP A 722 10.45 34.02 2.69
N ALA A 723 9.93 34.92 3.54
CA ALA A 723 10.55 35.27 4.82
C ALA A 723 10.64 34.05 5.75
N ARG A 724 9.60 33.18 5.76
CA ARG A 724 9.63 31.88 6.45
C ARG A 724 10.62 30.89 5.82
N ARG A 725 10.85 30.93 4.51
CA ARG A 725 11.89 30.13 3.81
C ARG A 725 13.28 30.49 4.30
N ASN A 726 13.52 31.78 4.51
CA ASN A 726 14.82 32.32 4.94
C ASN A 726 14.97 32.47 6.46
N ARG A 727 14.05 31.90 7.25
CA ARG A 727 14.07 31.95 8.73
C ARG A 727 14.10 33.37 9.30
N ILE A 728 13.51 34.34 8.59
CA ILE A 728 13.40 35.71 9.07
C ILE A 728 12.41 35.72 10.25
N PRO A 729 12.81 36.22 11.43
CA PRO A 729 11.92 36.32 12.58
C PRO A 729 10.80 37.33 12.29
N LYS A 730 9.57 37.01 12.72
CA LYS A 730 8.36 37.82 12.49
C LYS A 730 8.17 38.18 11.00
N PRO A 731 7.94 37.18 10.13
CA PRO A 731 7.88 37.35 8.68
C PRO A 731 6.75 38.27 8.20
N GLU A 732 5.73 38.49 9.04
CA GLU A 732 4.60 39.38 8.75
C GLU A 732 4.99 40.85 8.98
N ASP A 733 5.69 41.15 10.08
CA ASP A 733 6.25 42.47 10.39
C ASP A 733 7.31 42.89 9.36
N TRP A 734 8.14 41.94 8.92
CA TRP A 734 9.17 42.20 7.90
C TRP A 734 8.58 42.44 6.51
N ALA A 735 7.52 41.71 6.13
CA ALA A 735 6.83 41.92 4.87
C ALA A 735 6.16 43.30 4.81
N LEU A 736 5.60 43.76 5.92
CA LEU A 736 5.04 45.12 6.06
C LEU A 736 6.15 46.18 5.99
N ALA A 737 7.23 46.02 6.78
CA ALA A 737 8.34 46.96 6.79
C ALA A 737 9.06 47.08 5.44
N LEU A 738 9.27 45.97 4.72
CA LEU A 738 9.86 45.99 3.38
C LEU A 738 8.95 46.70 2.37
N ALA A 739 7.63 46.43 2.43
CA ALA A 739 6.67 47.08 1.56
C ALA A 739 6.62 48.60 1.80
N ASP A 740 6.62 49.04 3.06
CA ASP A 740 6.59 50.46 3.42
C ASP A 740 7.90 51.18 3.03
N GLN A 741 9.05 50.56 3.27
CA GLN A 741 10.36 51.14 2.94
C GLN A 741 10.57 51.26 1.42
N MET A 742 10.11 50.26 0.64
CA MET A 742 10.22 50.28 -0.81
C MET A 742 9.20 51.20 -1.46
N HIS A 743 8.01 51.34 -0.88
CA HIS A 743 7.04 52.36 -1.27
C HIS A 743 7.63 53.78 -1.09
N ALA A 744 8.26 54.06 0.06
CA ALA A 744 8.91 55.35 0.29
C ALA A 744 10.05 55.62 -0.71
N HIS A 745 10.88 54.61 -1.02
CA HIS A 745 11.95 54.75 -2.01
C HIS A 745 11.42 55.02 -3.42
N TYR A 746 10.38 54.29 -3.83
CA TYR A 746 9.73 54.45 -5.12
C TYR A 746 9.05 55.83 -5.27
N VAL A 747 8.33 56.29 -4.24
CA VAL A 747 7.72 57.64 -4.21
C VAL A 747 8.80 58.72 -4.35
N ASN A 748 9.95 58.55 -3.69
CA ASN A 748 11.08 59.46 -3.83
C ASN A 748 11.67 59.47 -5.24
N LEU A 749 11.82 58.31 -5.89
CA LEU A 749 12.29 58.21 -7.28
C LEU A 749 11.32 58.88 -8.26
N LYS A 750 10.01 58.66 -8.09
CA LYS A 750 8.99 59.29 -8.93
C LYS A 750 8.94 60.80 -8.72
N SER A 751 9.11 61.26 -7.49
CA SER A 751 9.18 62.69 -7.16
C SER A 751 10.44 63.34 -7.73
N ALA A 752 11.57 62.63 -7.71
CA ALA A 752 12.81 63.09 -8.34
C ALA A 752 12.69 63.17 -9.87
N ALA A 753 12.08 62.18 -10.51
CA ALA A 753 11.82 62.19 -11.95
C ALA A 753 10.82 63.29 -12.36
N LEU A 754 9.85 63.61 -11.50
CA LEU A 754 8.91 64.71 -11.75
C LEU A 754 9.61 66.08 -11.63
N ARG A 755 10.48 66.25 -10.61
CA ARG A 755 11.30 67.47 -10.47
C ARG A 755 12.24 67.66 -11.66
N ALA A 756 12.93 66.61 -12.09
CA ALA A 756 13.82 66.68 -13.24
C ALA A 756 13.09 67.13 -14.52
N ARG A 757 11.82 66.73 -14.71
CA ARG A 757 11.01 67.22 -15.83
C ARG A 757 10.57 68.67 -15.69
N MET A 758 10.24 69.10 -14.47
CA MET A 758 9.89 70.49 -14.22
C MET A 758 11.10 71.41 -14.39
N ASP A 759 12.30 70.95 -14.00
CA ASP A 759 13.55 71.68 -14.20
C ASP A 759 13.89 71.73 -15.71
N GLU A 760 13.65 70.67 -16.48
CA GLU A 760 13.76 70.67 -17.96
C GLU A 760 12.77 71.64 -18.63
N ASP A 761 11.53 71.70 -18.14
CA ASP A 761 10.51 72.63 -18.66
C ASP A 761 10.82 74.11 -18.27
N GLU A 762 11.43 74.36 -17.10
CA GLU A 762 11.86 75.71 -16.69
C GLU A 762 13.10 76.20 -17.47
N ASP A 763 14.03 75.31 -17.82
CA ASP A 763 15.20 75.64 -18.67
C ASP A 763 14.78 75.88 -20.14
N GLU A 764 13.72 75.24 -20.65
CA GLU A 764 13.18 75.50 -22.00
C GLU A 764 12.47 76.87 -22.10
N ASP A 765 11.90 77.39 -21.01
CA ASP A 765 11.27 78.71 -20.95
C ASP A 765 12.30 79.86 -20.76
N GLU A 766 13.49 79.62 -20.18
CA GLU A 766 14.56 80.63 -20.05
C GLU A 766 15.39 80.84 -21.34
N ASP A 767 15.39 79.89 -22.27
CA ASP A 767 16.05 80.02 -23.59
C ASP A 767 15.15 80.67 -24.68
N GLU A 768 13.88 80.96 -24.37
CA GLU A 768 12.92 81.67 -25.24
C GLU A 768 12.69 83.17 -24.88
N GLU A 769 13.33 83.71 -23.83
CA GLU A 769 13.45 85.17 -23.57
C GLU A 769 14.78 85.77 -24.07
#